data_AF-A0A7X1E7D0-F1
#
_entry.id   AF-A0A7X1E7D0-F1
#
_cell.length_a   1.000
_cell.length_b   1.000
_cell.length_c   1.000
_cell.angle_alpha   90.00
_cell.angle_beta   90.00
_cell.angle_gamma   90.00
#
_symmetry.space_group_name_H-M   'P 1'
#
loop_
_entity.id
_entity.type
_entity.pdbx_description
1 polymer ?
#
loop_
_entity_poly.entity_id
_entity_poly.type
_entity_poly.pdbx_seq_one_letter_code
_entity_poly.pdbx_strand_id
1 'polypeptide(L)'
;MNFLKRYANWLHLQWPAGKVEKLPLAGEDGETNVEGIRVVGDLTGIPLLKFSADTGAKAVRAFLEESRFEPSRDPEDKILDVAIIGGGVSGIAAAREARQKKLHFAVFESKESFSTIRNFPKGKPIFTYPTDMEPTGGMHFRSEVKEDLVEELEAQQQDAQIEPVSAKIESITRQGDHLFLNKDEGEPVVARAVVVAIGRSGNHRKLEIPGEEKDKVFNRLHDPKEFTGQKVLIVGGGDSAAEAAIALVEAGVEVTLSYRKAELTRPKPENVEKIKSLSSSSDEKLALKLETEPTAIHDDAVVLRSRQSDQEETIENDVVFALIGREPPLEFFRRSKLKVLGDRSLSFWLGMGAFVLFCFWLYHWKGGKPVPFYGYLPNWLSPNPGALSNWLQNLSGTIGSWFRDPATLLGTVSRSASTPSFYYTLAYSAVVVIFGIRRIRYRKTPYITVQTYTLMAVQVLPLFILPEIILPWLGHNGAYDSGLGKWFADTFFPSVNYDPNGREYWRAYGFILAWPLMAWNWFTAQPLWGWLIVGSIQTFVILPLIIRRWGKGAYCGWICSCGALAETLGDRHRHKMPHGPKWNRLNLLGQGILAFAILLMIVRIVGWIAGPDSLASWIFTEGASKLPLLNYGWFVDLFLAGVLGYGLYFWFSGRMWCRFACPLAALMHIYARFSRFRIFAEKKKCISCNVCTSVCHQGIDIMNFANKGLPMEDPECVRCSACVQSCPTGVLSFGRYDKEMRPVYDLLNASPVQKNENDKS
;
A
#
# COMPACT_ATOMS: atom_id res chain seq x y z
N MET A 1 8.35 33.51 1.14
CA MET A 1 8.10 32.09 1.50
C MET A 1 9.41 31.41 1.87
N ASN A 2 9.54 30.88 3.08
CA ASN A 2 10.75 30.26 3.65
C ASN A 2 11.35 29.15 2.74
N PHE A 3 12.68 29.10 2.58
CA PHE A 3 13.41 28.10 1.79
C PHE A 3 13.01 26.66 2.12
N LEU A 4 12.87 26.34 3.41
CA LEU A 4 12.47 25.00 3.88
C LEU A 4 11.09 24.60 3.36
N LYS A 5 10.14 25.54 3.29
CA LYS A 5 8.79 25.29 2.76
C LYS A 5 8.84 25.06 1.25
N ARG A 6 9.68 25.80 0.52
CA ARG A 6 9.89 25.57 -0.92
C ARG A 6 10.51 24.20 -1.19
N TYR A 7 11.53 23.81 -0.42
CA TYR A 7 12.16 22.49 -0.51
C TYR A 7 11.17 21.37 -0.19
N ALA A 8 10.44 21.48 0.92
CA ALA A 8 9.44 20.49 1.32
C ALA A 8 8.33 20.32 0.28
N ASN A 9 7.85 21.43 -0.31
CA ASN A 9 6.88 21.41 -1.40
C ASN A 9 7.46 20.75 -2.66
N TRP A 10 8.66 21.15 -3.09
CA TRP A 10 9.33 20.60 -4.26
C TRP A 10 9.55 19.09 -4.18
N LEU A 11 9.76 18.56 -2.97
CA LEU A 11 10.03 17.15 -2.76
C LEU A 11 8.78 16.31 -2.47
N HIS A 12 7.98 16.68 -1.47
CA HIS A 12 6.89 15.83 -0.95
C HIS A 12 5.52 16.52 -0.88
N LEU A 13 5.45 17.77 -0.41
CA LEU A 13 4.18 18.37 0.04
C LEU A 13 3.28 18.87 -1.10
N GLN A 14 3.79 19.00 -2.33
CA GLN A 14 2.97 19.36 -3.50
C GLN A 14 2.13 18.19 -4.04
N TRP A 15 2.49 16.95 -3.69
CA TRP A 15 1.86 15.77 -4.27
C TRP A 15 0.51 15.43 -3.63
N PRO A 16 -0.39 14.78 -4.38
CA PRO A 16 -1.65 14.31 -3.85
C PRO A 16 -1.47 13.41 -2.63
N ALA A 17 -2.19 13.71 -1.55
CA ALA A 17 -2.16 12.97 -0.31
C ALA A 17 -3.58 12.54 0.11
N GLY A 18 -4.26 11.81 -0.76
CA GLY A 18 -5.55 11.19 -0.47
C GLY A 18 -5.49 10.14 0.64
N LYS A 19 -6.65 9.80 1.19
CA LYS A 19 -6.82 8.69 2.13
C LYS A 19 -7.35 7.47 1.38
N VAL A 20 -7.05 6.29 1.91
CA VAL A 20 -7.61 5.02 1.43
C VAL A 20 -8.99 4.83 2.02
N GLU A 21 -9.90 4.29 1.21
CA GLU A 21 -11.24 3.91 1.66
C GLU A 21 -11.17 2.76 2.68
N LYS A 22 -11.94 2.86 3.76
CA LYS A 22 -11.97 1.84 4.81
C LYS A 22 -12.97 0.76 4.46
N LEU A 23 -12.48 -0.43 4.15
CA LEU A 23 -13.26 -1.62 3.80
C LEU A 23 -13.01 -2.74 4.84
N PRO A 24 -13.91 -3.73 4.97
CA PRO A 24 -13.66 -4.90 5.81
C PRO A 24 -12.42 -5.64 5.31
N LEU A 25 -11.66 -6.21 6.25
CA LEU A 25 -10.55 -7.10 5.93
C LEU A 25 -11.16 -8.44 5.47
N ALA A 26 -10.91 -8.78 4.21
CA ALA A 26 -11.45 -9.97 3.57
C ALA A 26 -10.34 -10.84 2.95
N GLY A 27 -10.54 -12.15 2.96
CA GLY A 27 -9.78 -13.13 2.18
C GLY A 27 -10.05 -13.03 0.68
N GLU A 28 -9.41 -13.89 -0.12
CA GLU A 28 -9.61 -13.92 -1.58
C GLU A 28 -11.02 -14.36 -1.98
N ASP A 29 -11.62 -15.19 -1.15
CA ASP A 29 -12.94 -15.78 -1.23
C ASP A 29 -13.97 -15.00 -0.39
N GLY A 30 -13.58 -13.82 0.10
CA GLY A 30 -14.42 -12.93 0.91
C GLY A 30 -14.48 -13.27 2.40
N GLU A 31 -13.78 -14.32 2.89
CA GLU A 31 -13.82 -14.71 4.30
C GLU A 31 -13.40 -13.55 5.23
N THR A 32 -14.15 -13.35 6.31
CA THR A 32 -13.86 -12.32 7.32
C THR A 32 -13.24 -12.94 8.59
N ASN A 33 -12.91 -12.10 9.57
CA ASN A 33 -12.46 -12.60 10.88
C ASN A 33 -13.57 -13.22 11.73
N VAL A 34 -14.82 -13.13 11.31
CA VAL A 34 -15.95 -13.80 11.96
C VAL A 34 -16.32 -14.98 11.08
N GLU A 35 -16.14 -16.17 11.66
CA GLU A 35 -16.45 -17.45 11.04
C GLU A 35 -17.89 -17.49 10.52
N GLY A 36 -18.08 -18.05 9.33
CA GLY A 36 -19.38 -18.12 8.63
C GLY A 36 -19.81 -16.84 7.93
N ILE A 37 -19.05 -15.73 8.02
CA ILE A 37 -19.36 -14.47 7.33
C ILE A 37 -18.38 -14.21 6.18
N ARG A 38 -18.91 -13.99 4.97
CA ARG A 38 -18.17 -13.59 3.76
C ARG A 38 -18.66 -12.25 3.23
N VAL A 39 -17.75 -11.37 2.82
CA VAL A 39 -18.07 -10.10 2.14
C VAL A 39 -17.84 -10.24 0.63
N VAL A 40 -18.75 -9.68 -0.18
CA VAL A 40 -18.72 -9.83 -1.64
C VAL A 40 -18.95 -8.50 -2.35
N GLY A 41 -18.82 -8.50 -3.68
CA GLY A 41 -19.08 -7.33 -4.49
C GLY A 41 -18.06 -6.22 -4.23
N ASP A 42 -18.56 -4.99 -4.26
CA ASP A 42 -17.78 -3.78 -4.07
C ASP A 42 -16.97 -3.76 -2.76
N LEU A 43 -17.40 -4.49 -1.72
CA LEU A 43 -16.70 -4.59 -0.44
C LEU A 43 -15.33 -5.28 -0.55
N THR A 44 -15.13 -6.07 -1.61
CA THR A 44 -13.82 -6.70 -1.92
C THR A 44 -12.82 -5.71 -2.54
N GLY A 45 -13.26 -4.47 -2.82
CA GLY A 45 -12.41 -3.38 -3.33
C GLY A 45 -12.51 -3.12 -4.83
N ILE A 46 -13.14 -4.01 -5.62
CA ILE A 46 -13.31 -3.84 -7.08
C ILE A 46 -14.78 -3.55 -7.42
N PRO A 47 -15.15 -2.35 -7.92
CA PRO A 47 -16.54 -1.99 -8.19
C PRO A 47 -16.88 -2.23 -9.66
N LEU A 48 -16.84 -3.49 -10.09
CA LEU A 48 -17.10 -3.89 -11.48
C LEU A 48 -18.16 -4.98 -11.49
N LEU A 49 -19.19 -4.83 -12.32
CA LEU A 49 -20.38 -5.69 -12.33
C LEU A 49 -20.04 -7.18 -12.39
N LYS A 50 -19.18 -7.59 -13.33
CA LYS A 50 -18.75 -8.98 -13.51
C LYS A 50 -18.00 -9.53 -12.29
N PHE A 51 -17.05 -8.77 -11.74
CA PHE A 51 -16.36 -9.16 -10.50
C PHE A 51 -17.32 -9.22 -9.31
N SER A 52 -18.28 -8.30 -9.23
CA SER A 52 -19.26 -8.29 -8.17
C SER A 52 -20.18 -9.52 -8.22
N ALA A 53 -20.65 -9.91 -9.40
CA ALA A 53 -21.39 -11.16 -9.56
C ALA A 53 -20.53 -12.40 -9.23
N ASP A 54 -19.32 -12.46 -9.78
CA ASP A 54 -18.41 -13.60 -9.60
C ASP A 54 -18.06 -13.85 -8.12
N THR A 55 -17.75 -12.79 -7.37
CA THR A 55 -17.47 -12.90 -5.92
C THR A 55 -18.69 -13.37 -5.12
N GLY A 56 -19.90 -12.96 -5.50
CA GLY A 56 -21.14 -13.42 -4.89
C GLY A 56 -21.34 -14.93 -5.02
N ALA A 57 -21.25 -15.44 -6.25
CA ALA A 57 -21.40 -16.87 -6.51
C ALA A 57 -20.27 -17.71 -5.87
N LYS A 58 -19.01 -17.24 -5.96
CA LYS A 58 -17.86 -17.93 -5.34
C LYS A 58 -17.97 -18.02 -3.83
N ALA A 59 -18.52 -17.02 -3.15
CA ALA A 59 -18.70 -17.07 -1.70
C ALA A 59 -19.60 -18.25 -1.27
N VAL A 60 -20.67 -18.52 -2.02
CA VAL A 60 -21.58 -19.64 -1.75
C VAL A 60 -20.89 -20.98 -2.02
N ARG A 61 -20.13 -21.10 -3.12
CA ARG A 61 -19.34 -22.31 -3.40
C ARG A 61 -18.30 -22.57 -2.32
N ALA A 62 -17.64 -21.52 -1.85
CA ALA A 62 -16.62 -21.63 -0.81
C ALA A 62 -17.20 -22.17 0.50
N PHE A 63 -18.42 -21.78 0.90
CA PHE A 63 -19.09 -22.39 2.05
C PHE A 63 -19.26 -23.91 1.88
N LEU A 64 -19.65 -24.38 0.69
CA LEU A 64 -19.82 -25.81 0.42
C LEU A 64 -18.52 -26.62 0.43
N GLU A 65 -17.37 -25.96 0.27
CA GLU A 65 -16.04 -26.59 0.37
C GLU A 65 -15.57 -26.69 1.84
N GLU A 66 -16.24 -26.00 2.77
CA GLU A 66 -15.90 -26.04 4.19
C GLU A 66 -16.50 -27.29 4.86
N SER A 67 -15.65 -28.07 5.55
CA SER A 67 -16.08 -29.28 6.25
C SER A 67 -17.10 -29.06 7.36
N ARG A 68 -17.22 -27.82 7.86
CA ARG A 68 -18.13 -27.43 8.95
C ARG A 68 -19.49 -26.94 8.45
N PHE A 69 -19.63 -26.69 7.15
CA PHE A 69 -20.87 -26.17 6.59
C PHE A 69 -21.77 -27.34 6.19
N GLU A 70 -22.71 -27.66 7.07
CA GLU A 70 -23.71 -28.70 6.82
C GLU A 70 -25.06 -28.04 6.52
N PRO A 71 -25.46 -27.98 5.23
CA PRO A 71 -26.76 -27.46 4.89
C PRO A 71 -27.86 -28.41 5.36
N SER A 72 -28.95 -27.84 5.86
CA SER A 72 -30.11 -28.61 6.29
C SER A 72 -30.74 -29.32 5.10
N ARG A 73 -31.21 -30.54 5.35
CA ARG A 73 -32.04 -31.29 4.39
C ARG A 73 -33.52 -31.21 4.72
N ASP A 74 -33.85 -30.59 5.86
CA ASP A 74 -35.21 -30.38 6.31
C ASP A 74 -35.76 -29.07 5.73
N PRO A 75 -36.79 -29.12 4.86
CA PRO A 75 -37.41 -27.92 4.29
C PRO A 75 -38.15 -27.06 5.33
N GLU A 76 -38.45 -27.58 6.53
CA GLU A 76 -39.11 -26.86 7.63
C GLU A 76 -38.11 -26.24 8.63
N ASP A 77 -36.79 -26.40 8.40
CA ASP A 77 -35.77 -25.81 9.26
C ASP A 77 -35.88 -24.28 9.20
N LYS A 78 -36.19 -23.65 10.35
CA LYS A 78 -36.27 -22.19 10.46
C LYS A 78 -34.91 -21.51 10.32
N ILE A 79 -33.82 -22.28 10.39
CA ILE A 79 -32.46 -21.80 10.21
C ILE A 79 -32.11 -21.80 8.72
N LEU A 80 -31.67 -20.65 8.23
CA LEU A 80 -31.18 -20.53 6.86
C LEU A 80 -29.80 -21.20 6.74
N ASP A 81 -29.57 -21.93 5.65
CA ASP A 81 -28.21 -22.34 5.30
C ASP A 81 -27.37 -21.11 4.99
N VAL A 82 -27.91 -20.20 4.18
CA VAL A 82 -27.23 -18.96 3.78
C VAL A 82 -28.18 -17.77 3.89
N ALA A 83 -27.85 -16.77 4.69
CA ALA A 83 -28.50 -15.47 4.64
C ALA A 83 -27.68 -14.49 3.80
N ILE A 84 -28.32 -13.79 2.87
CA ILE A 84 -27.67 -12.85 1.95
C ILE A 84 -28.16 -11.45 2.26
N ILE A 85 -27.26 -10.53 2.61
CA ILE A 85 -27.60 -9.15 2.99
C ILE A 85 -27.26 -8.22 1.84
N GLY A 86 -28.28 -7.69 1.17
CA GLY A 86 -28.21 -6.78 0.02
C GLY A 86 -28.65 -7.45 -1.28
N GLY A 87 -29.66 -6.88 -1.94
CA GLY A 87 -30.23 -7.29 -3.24
C GLY A 87 -29.56 -6.62 -4.44
N GLY A 88 -28.26 -6.30 -4.34
CA GLY A 88 -27.46 -5.83 -5.47
C GLY A 88 -26.97 -6.99 -6.34
N VAL A 89 -26.20 -6.66 -7.39
CA VAL A 89 -25.63 -7.67 -8.33
C VAL A 89 -24.92 -8.82 -7.63
N SER A 90 -24.06 -8.54 -6.64
CA SER A 90 -23.34 -9.60 -5.92
C SER A 90 -24.26 -10.46 -5.04
N GLY A 91 -25.30 -9.87 -4.46
CA GLY A 91 -26.25 -10.61 -3.61
C GLY A 91 -27.16 -11.51 -4.42
N ILE A 92 -27.68 -11.00 -5.54
CA ILE A 92 -28.48 -11.82 -6.48
C ILE A 92 -27.62 -12.93 -7.09
N ALA A 93 -26.33 -12.70 -7.36
CA ALA A 93 -25.42 -13.76 -7.83
C ALA A 93 -25.28 -14.89 -6.81
N ALA A 94 -25.07 -14.52 -5.54
CA ALA A 94 -25.00 -15.47 -4.44
C ALA A 94 -26.31 -16.26 -4.31
N ALA A 95 -27.45 -15.59 -4.42
CA ALA A 95 -28.76 -16.21 -4.34
C ALA A 95 -29.02 -17.21 -5.49
N ARG A 96 -28.61 -16.86 -6.73
CA ARG A 96 -28.69 -17.77 -7.88
C ARG A 96 -27.84 -19.02 -7.65
N GLU A 97 -26.62 -18.86 -7.17
CA GLU A 97 -25.75 -20.00 -6.86
C GLU A 97 -26.33 -20.84 -5.70
N ALA A 98 -26.84 -20.21 -4.64
CA ALA A 98 -27.48 -20.92 -3.53
C ALA A 98 -28.70 -21.74 -3.99
N ARG A 99 -29.53 -21.18 -4.87
CA ARG A 99 -30.66 -21.88 -5.51
C ARG A 99 -30.18 -23.07 -6.34
N GLN A 100 -29.16 -22.89 -7.19
CA GLN A 100 -28.59 -23.97 -8.00
C GLN A 100 -28.05 -25.12 -7.13
N LYS A 101 -27.54 -24.80 -5.95
CA LYS A 101 -27.03 -25.77 -4.96
C LYS A 101 -28.11 -26.32 -4.02
N LYS A 102 -29.37 -25.93 -4.22
CA LYS A 102 -30.53 -26.35 -3.42
C LYS A 102 -30.37 -26.04 -1.92
N LEU A 103 -29.80 -24.88 -1.60
CA LEU A 103 -29.66 -24.40 -0.23
C LEU A 103 -30.93 -23.68 0.23
N HIS A 104 -31.23 -23.74 1.53
CA HIS A 104 -32.23 -22.89 2.16
C HIS A 104 -31.65 -21.49 2.38
N PHE A 105 -32.15 -20.48 1.68
CA PHE A 105 -31.60 -19.13 1.74
C PHE A 105 -32.68 -18.03 1.71
N ALA A 106 -32.31 -16.85 2.19
CA ALA A 106 -33.09 -15.63 2.03
C ALA A 106 -32.18 -14.45 1.67
N VAL A 107 -32.69 -13.54 0.83
CA VAL A 107 -32.03 -12.28 0.51
C VAL A 107 -32.73 -11.17 1.27
N PHE A 108 -32.01 -10.38 2.06
CA PHE A 108 -32.53 -9.24 2.80
C PHE A 108 -32.12 -7.94 2.11
N GLU A 109 -33.09 -7.15 1.64
CA GLU A 109 -32.84 -5.85 1.01
C GLU A 109 -33.56 -4.75 1.79
N SER A 110 -32.85 -3.65 2.07
CA SER A 110 -33.34 -2.51 2.84
C SER A 110 -34.16 -1.51 2.02
N LYS A 111 -34.00 -1.52 0.69
CA LYS A 111 -34.62 -0.60 -0.25
C LYS A 111 -35.29 -1.38 -1.38
N GLU A 112 -34.63 -1.43 -2.54
CA GLU A 112 -35.09 -2.12 -3.74
C GLU A 112 -33.90 -2.86 -4.40
N SER A 113 -34.22 -3.89 -5.16
CA SER A 113 -33.22 -4.68 -5.90
C SER A 113 -32.45 -3.80 -6.89
N PHE A 114 -31.14 -4.00 -6.96
CA PHE A 114 -30.24 -3.23 -7.82
C PHE A 114 -30.24 -1.70 -7.58
N SER A 115 -30.66 -1.25 -6.39
CA SER A 115 -30.74 0.16 -5.99
C SER A 115 -29.50 0.98 -6.37
N THR A 116 -28.28 0.45 -6.26
CA THR A 116 -27.07 1.18 -6.69
C THR A 116 -27.10 1.58 -8.18
N ILE A 117 -27.50 0.64 -9.06
CA ILE A 117 -27.50 0.82 -10.52
C ILE A 117 -28.71 1.65 -10.96
N ARG A 118 -29.90 1.39 -10.39
CA ARG A 118 -31.11 2.18 -10.63
C ARG A 118 -30.88 3.66 -10.39
N ASN A 119 -30.15 3.94 -9.32
CA ASN A 119 -29.79 5.29 -8.92
C ASN A 119 -28.59 5.86 -9.71
N PHE A 120 -28.22 5.32 -10.87
CA PHE A 120 -27.35 6.04 -11.79
C PHE A 120 -28.15 7.08 -12.61
N PRO A 121 -27.51 8.19 -13.05
CA PRO A 121 -28.13 9.14 -13.97
C PRO A 121 -28.76 8.45 -15.18
N LYS A 122 -29.88 8.99 -15.66
CA LYS A 122 -30.57 8.49 -16.85
C LYS A 122 -29.68 8.50 -18.08
N GLY A 123 -29.72 7.44 -18.88
CA GLY A 123 -28.91 7.31 -20.10
C GLY A 123 -27.40 7.16 -19.84
N LYS A 124 -27.00 6.82 -18.60
CA LYS A 124 -25.59 6.64 -18.27
C LYS A 124 -25.00 5.44 -19.03
N PRO A 125 -23.88 5.62 -19.77
CA PRO A 125 -23.16 4.51 -20.37
C PRO A 125 -22.59 3.56 -19.31
N ILE A 126 -22.77 2.26 -19.53
CA ILE A 126 -22.25 1.18 -18.70
C ILE A 126 -21.07 0.55 -19.42
N PHE A 127 -19.94 0.48 -18.74
CA PHE A 127 -18.74 -0.19 -19.24
C PHE A 127 -18.54 -1.51 -18.51
N THR A 128 -18.72 -2.63 -19.21
CA THR A 128 -18.58 -3.98 -18.66
C THR A 128 -17.15 -4.51 -18.81
N TYR A 129 -16.23 -3.96 -18.02
CA TYR A 129 -14.86 -4.48 -17.94
C TYR A 129 -14.74 -5.59 -16.86
N PRO A 130 -13.95 -6.66 -17.07
CA PRO A 130 -13.25 -7.05 -18.31
C PRO A 130 -14.23 -7.63 -19.35
N THR A 131 -14.00 -7.36 -20.62
CA THR A 131 -14.89 -7.79 -21.72
C THR A 131 -14.96 -9.32 -21.82
N ASP A 132 -13.83 -10.02 -21.65
CA ASP A 132 -13.75 -11.49 -21.81
C ASP A 132 -14.12 -12.30 -20.57
N MET A 133 -14.37 -11.64 -19.43
CA MET A 133 -14.71 -12.34 -18.21
C MET A 133 -16.17 -12.80 -18.26
N GLU A 134 -16.39 -14.10 -18.04
CA GLU A 134 -17.68 -14.65 -17.70
C GLU A 134 -17.73 -14.89 -16.18
N PRO A 135 -18.65 -14.24 -15.46
CA PRO A 135 -18.74 -14.38 -14.02
C PRO A 135 -19.33 -15.74 -13.66
N THR A 136 -18.84 -16.29 -12.55
CA THR A 136 -19.44 -17.48 -11.93
C THR A 136 -20.90 -17.18 -11.52
N GLY A 137 -21.77 -18.18 -11.54
CA GLY A 137 -23.18 -18.04 -11.13
C GLY A 137 -24.15 -17.67 -12.26
N GLY A 138 -23.67 -17.61 -13.51
CA GLY A 138 -24.53 -17.52 -14.71
C GLY A 138 -25.22 -16.17 -14.92
N MET A 139 -24.74 -15.10 -14.29
CA MET A 139 -25.21 -13.74 -14.60
C MET A 139 -24.51 -13.16 -15.82
N HIS A 140 -25.27 -12.52 -16.68
CA HIS A 140 -24.77 -11.86 -17.89
C HIS A 140 -25.03 -10.35 -17.84
N PHE A 141 -24.18 -9.60 -18.55
CA PHE A 141 -24.21 -8.14 -18.63
C PHE A 141 -23.92 -7.75 -20.08
N ARG A 142 -24.97 -7.54 -20.87
CA ARG A 142 -24.88 -7.20 -22.30
C ARG A 142 -25.25 -5.74 -22.57
N SER A 143 -26.05 -5.15 -21.70
CA SER A 143 -26.55 -3.79 -21.87
C SER A 143 -25.45 -2.72 -21.72
N GLU A 144 -25.43 -1.76 -22.65
CA GLU A 144 -24.45 -0.66 -22.69
C GLU A 144 -24.97 0.62 -22.01
N VAL A 145 -26.26 0.66 -21.63
CA VAL A 145 -26.91 1.79 -20.99
C VAL A 145 -27.64 1.33 -19.72
N LYS A 146 -27.76 2.22 -18.73
CA LYS A 146 -28.32 1.92 -17.40
C LYS A 146 -29.69 1.26 -17.45
N GLU A 147 -30.63 1.82 -18.21
CA GLU A 147 -32.04 1.39 -18.24
C GLU A 147 -32.15 -0.08 -18.69
N ASP A 148 -31.61 -0.39 -19.87
CA ASP A 148 -31.56 -1.75 -20.41
C ASP A 148 -30.82 -2.74 -19.49
N LEU A 149 -29.82 -2.25 -18.74
CA LEU A 149 -29.11 -3.08 -17.75
C LEU A 149 -30.00 -3.42 -16.56
N VAL A 150 -30.80 -2.47 -16.06
CA VAL A 150 -31.72 -2.74 -14.94
C VAL A 150 -32.75 -3.79 -15.36
N GLU A 151 -33.34 -3.64 -16.55
CA GLU A 151 -34.29 -4.62 -17.10
C GLU A 151 -33.63 -6.01 -17.28
N GLU A 152 -32.42 -6.06 -17.84
CA GLU A 152 -31.65 -7.31 -17.99
C GLU A 152 -31.41 -8.01 -16.63
N LEU A 153 -31.12 -7.24 -15.57
CA LEU A 153 -30.86 -7.77 -14.24
C LEU A 153 -32.14 -8.23 -13.53
N GLU A 154 -33.25 -7.50 -13.68
CA GLU A 154 -34.55 -7.90 -13.17
C GLU A 154 -35.06 -9.17 -13.82
N ALA A 155 -34.94 -9.28 -15.14
CA ALA A 155 -35.32 -10.49 -15.87
C ALA A 155 -34.54 -11.71 -15.36
N GLN A 156 -33.23 -11.58 -15.14
CA GLN A 156 -32.40 -12.65 -14.57
C GLN A 156 -32.74 -12.98 -13.11
N GLN A 157 -33.19 -12.01 -12.31
CA GLN A 157 -33.65 -12.24 -10.96
C GLN A 157 -34.99 -13.01 -10.95
N GLN A 158 -35.92 -12.63 -11.82
CA GLN A 158 -37.23 -13.27 -11.96
C GLN A 158 -37.10 -14.71 -12.49
N ASP A 159 -36.27 -14.92 -13.52
CA ASP A 159 -35.96 -16.25 -14.06
C ASP A 159 -35.41 -17.21 -12.98
N ALA A 160 -34.60 -16.68 -12.08
CA ALA A 160 -34.07 -17.43 -10.95
C ALA A 160 -35.04 -17.60 -9.76
N GLN A 161 -36.24 -17.02 -9.83
CA GLN A 161 -37.26 -17.04 -8.78
C GLN A 161 -36.69 -16.58 -7.43
N ILE A 162 -36.03 -15.42 -7.43
CA ILE A 162 -35.45 -14.81 -6.24
C ILE A 162 -36.27 -13.60 -5.84
N GLU A 163 -36.92 -13.70 -4.69
CA GLU A 163 -37.69 -12.62 -4.08
C GLU A 163 -36.98 -12.14 -2.80
N PRO A 164 -36.38 -10.94 -2.81
CA PRO A 164 -35.79 -10.37 -1.60
C PRO A 164 -36.84 -10.01 -0.56
N VAL A 165 -36.55 -10.36 0.70
CA VAL A 165 -37.29 -9.92 1.88
C VAL A 165 -36.92 -8.48 2.18
N SER A 166 -37.91 -7.60 2.24
CA SER A 166 -37.73 -6.20 2.64
C SER A 166 -37.39 -6.12 4.14
N ALA A 167 -36.12 -5.99 4.48
CA ALA A 167 -35.64 -5.82 5.84
C ALA A 167 -34.23 -5.22 5.87
N LYS A 168 -33.95 -4.38 6.86
CA LYS A 168 -32.61 -3.81 7.06
C LYS A 168 -31.89 -4.56 8.18
N ILE A 169 -30.76 -5.19 7.85
CA ILE A 169 -29.91 -5.85 8.86
C ILE A 169 -28.93 -4.83 9.44
N GLU A 170 -29.00 -4.59 10.75
CA GLU A 170 -28.14 -3.61 11.43
C GLU A 170 -26.83 -4.23 11.94
N SER A 171 -26.85 -5.51 12.29
CA SER A 171 -25.66 -6.22 12.78
C SER A 171 -25.79 -7.74 12.69
N ILE A 172 -24.65 -8.41 12.75
CA ILE A 172 -24.56 -9.87 12.84
C ILE A 172 -23.84 -10.25 14.14
N THR A 173 -24.46 -11.11 14.94
CA THR A 173 -23.87 -11.65 16.16
C THR A 173 -23.70 -13.16 16.04
N ARG A 174 -22.49 -13.67 16.27
CA ARG A 174 -22.25 -15.11 16.37
C ARG A 174 -22.55 -15.61 17.78
N GLN A 175 -23.36 -16.66 17.90
CA GLN A 175 -23.59 -17.39 19.15
C GLN A 175 -23.52 -18.90 18.87
N GLY A 176 -22.51 -19.59 19.42
CA GLY A 176 -22.21 -20.98 19.08
C GLY A 176 -21.90 -21.14 17.58
N ASP A 177 -22.56 -22.09 16.94
CA ASP A 177 -22.39 -22.39 15.51
C ASP A 177 -23.33 -21.60 14.59
N HIS A 178 -24.16 -20.71 15.15
CA HIS A 178 -25.14 -19.94 14.40
C HIS A 178 -24.83 -18.43 14.40
N LEU A 179 -25.31 -17.78 13.34
CA LEU A 179 -25.24 -16.34 13.12
C LEU A 179 -26.64 -15.75 13.25
N PHE A 180 -26.76 -14.73 14.09
CA PHE A 180 -28.00 -13.99 14.35
C PHE A 180 -27.93 -12.65 13.62
N LEU A 181 -28.83 -12.45 12.66
CA LEU A 181 -28.97 -11.23 11.89
C LEU A 181 -30.00 -10.34 12.60
N ASN A 182 -29.53 -9.30 13.26
CA ASN A 182 -30.39 -8.36 13.97
C ASN A 182 -30.96 -7.34 12.97
N LYS A 183 -32.28 -7.33 12.82
CA LYS A 183 -33.00 -6.36 12.00
C LYS A 183 -33.16 -5.03 12.75
N ASP A 184 -33.54 -3.99 12.01
CA ASP A 184 -34.07 -2.75 12.58
C ASP A 184 -35.39 -2.99 13.30
N GLU A 185 -36.25 -3.85 12.75
CA GLU A 185 -37.54 -4.22 13.33
C GLU A 185 -37.79 -5.74 13.34
N GLY A 186 -38.34 -6.23 14.46
CA GLY A 186 -38.74 -7.63 14.66
C GLY A 186 -37.62 -8.59 15.09
N GLU A 187 -37.97 -9.88 15.22
CA GLU A 187 -37.07 -10.91 15.75
C GLU A 187 -35.87 -11.21 14.84
N PRO A 188 -34.67 -11.47 15.40
CA PRO A 188 -33.49 -11.81 14.62
C PRO A 188 -33.69 -13.05 13.74
N VAL A 189 -33.07 -13.04 12.56
CA VAL A 189 -33.02 -14.21 11.68
C VAL A 189 -31.79 -15.05 12.01
N VAL A 190 -31.91 -16.37 12.02
CA VAL A 190 -30.81 -17.29 12.30
C VAL A 190 -30.32 -17.94 11.01
N ALA A 191 -29.00 -17.97 10.83
CA ALA A 191 -28.35 -18.59 9.67
C ALA A 191 -27.06 -19.34 10.05
N ARG A 192 -26.70 -20.35 9.26
CA ARG A 192 -25.42 -21.08 9.36
C ARG A 192 -24.28 -20.28 8.73
N ALA A 193 -24.56 -19.62 7.60
CA ALA A 193 -23.61 -18.77 6.90
C ALA A 193 -24.26 -17.44 6.45
N VAL A 194 -23.45 -16.39 6.30
CA VAL A 194 -23.90 -15.06 5.88
C VAL A 194 -23.02 -14.51 4.76
N VAL A 195 -23.66 -14.07 3.68
CA VAL A 195 -23.04 -13.28 2.60
C VAL A 195 -23.42 -11.80 2.79
N VAL A 196 -22.42 -10.96 3.02
CA VAL A 196 -22.58 -9.50 3.15
C VAL A 196 -22.33 -8.85 1.79
N ALA A 197 -23.41 -8.47 1.12
CA ALA A 197 -23.46 -7.91 -0.23
C ALA A 197 -24.00 -6.46 -0.28
N ILE A 198 -23.83 -5.70 0.81
CA ILE A 198 -24.38 -4.34 0.99
C ILE A 198 -23.70 -3.24 0.13
N GLY A 199 -22.65 -3.60 -0.61
CA GLY A 199 -21.87 -2.67 -1.44
C GLY A 199 -21.09 -1.62 -0.64
N ARG A 200 -20.40 -0.71 -1.35
CA ARG A 200 -19.65 0.41 -0.76
C ARG A 200 -20.47 1.66 -0.51
N SER A 201 -21.58 1.75 -1.22
CA SER A 201 -22.49 2.88 -1.19
C SER A 201 -23.28 2.88 0.12
N GLY A 202 -22.64 3.25 1.23
CA GLY A 202 -23.35 3.55 2.46
C GLY A 202 -24.14 4.85 2.34
N ASN A 203 -24.37 5.51 3.47
CA ASN A 203 -25.19 6.73 3.52
C ASN A 203 -24.51 7.88 2.78
N HIS A 204 -25.30 8.82 2.26
CA HIS A 204 -24.76 10.07 1.74
C HIS A 204 -24.15 10.85 2.89
N ARG A 205 -23.01 11.50 2.65
CA ARG A 205 -22.47 12.42 3.65
C ARG A 205 -23.48 13.53 3.88
N LYS A 206 -23.62 13.90 5.14
CA LYS A 206 -24.41 15.05 5.54
C LYS A 206 -23.55 16.32 5.51
N LEU A 207 -24.18 17.44 5.19
CA LEU A 207 -23.65 18.79 5.31
C LEU A 207 -23.53 19.20 6.79
N GLU A 208 -24.35 18.61 7.66
CA GLU A 208 -24.43 18.88 9.11
C GLU A 208 -24.78 20.35 9.39
N ILE A 209 -25.71 20.91 8.61
CA ILE A 209 -26.16 22.30 8.72
C ILE A 209 -27.67 22.40 8.93
N PRO A 210 -28.16 23.48 9.57
CA PRO A 210 -29.59 23.74 9.68
C PRO A 210 -30.28 23.74 8.31
N GLY A 211 -31.41 23.03 8.19
CA GLY A 211 -32.21 22.96 6.97
C GLY A 211 -31.82 21.89 5.96
N GLU A 212 -30.78 21.10 6.24
CA GLU A 212 -30.37 19.98 5.36
C GLU A 212 -31.46 18.91 5.18
N GLU A 213 -32.32 18.68 6.17
CA GLU A 213 -33.35 17.63 6.13
C GLU A 213 -34.60 18.05 5.33
N LYS A 214 -34.59 19.21 4.66
CA LYS A 214 -35.72 19.70 3.83
C LYS A 214 -35.84 18.90 2.53
N ASP A 215 -37.06 18.77 2.02
CA ASP A 215 -37.39 18.00 0.79
C ASP A 215 -36.69 18.52 -0.48
N LYS A 216 -36.27 19.79 -0.50
CA LYS A 216 -35.51 20.41 -1.60
C LYS A 216 -34.05 19.97 -1.66
N VAL A 217 -33.56 19.21 -0.68
CA VAL A 217 -32.16 18.76 -0.60
C VAL A 217 -32.05 17.32 -1.09
N PHE A 218 -31.42 17.18 -2.26
CA PHE A 218 -31.18 15.91 -2.91
C PHE A 218 -29.72 15.52 -2.78
N ASN A 219 -29.47 14.23 -2.66
CA ASN A 219 -28.10 13.72 -2.55
C ASN A 219 -27.60 13.12 -3.88
N ARG A 220 -28.40 13.28 -4.94
CA ARG A 220 -28.20 12.64 -6.24
C ARG A 220 -29.10 13.25 -7.32
N LEU A 221 -28.55 13.45 -8.51
CA LEU A 221 -29.28 13.86 -9.70
C LEU A 221 -29.73 12.63 -10.50
N HIS A 222 -31.02 12.53 -10.81
CA HIS A 222 -31.63 11.42 -11.55
C HIS A 222 -31.94 11.80 -13.00
N ASP A 223 -32.83 12.78 -13.21
CA ASP A 223 -33.13 13.38 -14.52
C ASP A 223 -32.93 14.90 -14.43
N PRO A 224 -31.99 15.49 -15.20
CA PRO A 224 -31.76 16.94 -15.17
C PRO A 224 -32.98 17.75 -15.62
N LYS A 225 -33.84 17.17 -16.47
CA LYS A 225 -34.97 17.90 -17.07
C LYS A 225 -36.05 18.25 -16.06
N GLU A 226 -36.15 17.51 -14.95
CA GLU A 226 -37.11 17.77 -13.86
C GLU A 226 -36.89 19.13 -13.18
N PHE A 227 -35.68 19.67 -13.30
CA PHE A 227 -35.27 20.92 -12.63
C PHE A 227 -35.24 22.12 -13.58
N THR A 228 -35.78 21.97 -14.81
CA THR A 228 -35.84 23.06 -15.80
C THR A 228 -36.59 24.26 -15.23
N GLY A 229 -35.97 25.45 -15.28
CA GLY A 229 -36.55 26.69 -14.76
C GLY A 229 -36.37 26.94 -13.26
N GLN A 230 -35.67 26.06 -12.53
CA GLN A 230 -35.37 26.22 -11.10
C GLN A 230 -33.94 26.70 -10.87
N LYS A 231 -33.70 27.40 -9.75
CA LYS A 231 -32.36 27.80 -9.28
C LYS A 231 -31.75 26.70 -8.42
N VAL A 232 -30.76 26.01 -8.98
CA VAL A 232 -30.16 24.82 -8.35
C VAL A 232 -28.80 25.15 -7.75
N LEU A 233 -28.58 24.78 -6.49
CA LEU A 233 -27.27 24.80 -5.85
C LEU A 233 -26.69 23.40 -5.83
N ILE A 234 -25.50 23.20 -6.38
CA ILE A 234 -24.73 21.97 -6.23
C ILE A 234 -23.64 22.21 -5.20
N VAL A 235 -23.58 21.37 -4.17
CA VAL A 235 -22.52 21.41 -3.16
C VAL A 235 -21.58 20.23 -3.39
N GLY A 236 -20.36 20.51 -3.83
CA GLY A 236 -19.38 19.46 -4.08
C GLY A 236 -18.35 19.83 -5.13
N GLY A 237 -17.27 19.04 -5.20
CA GLY A 237 -16.22 19.23 -6.21
C GLY A 237 -15.60 17.90 -6.61
N GLY A 238 -16.41 16.84 -6.60
CA GLY A 238 -16.08 15.52 -7.16
C GLY A 238 -16.62 15.38 -8.58
N ASP A 239 -16.29 14.27 -9.25
CA ASP A 239 -16.76 14.03 -10.62
C ASP A 239 -18.30 14.00 -10.72
N SER A 240 -18.99 13.40 -9.75
CA SER A 240 -20.46 13.40 -9.72
C SER A 240 -21.06 14.81 -9.59
N ALA A 241 -20.43 15.71 -8.84
CA ALA A 241 -20.88 17.09 -8.74
C ALA A 241 -20.69 17.82 -10.08
N ALA A 242 -19.57 17.55 -10.77
CA ALA A 242 -19.29 18.15 -12.05
C ALA A 242 -20.20 17.63 -13.17
N GLU A 243 -20.40 16.31 -13.25
CA GLU A 243 -21.32 15.67 -14.19
C GLU A 243 -22.76 16.19 -13.99
N ALA A 244 -23.21 16.33 -12.74
CA ALA A 244 -24.51 16.89 -12.43
C ALA A 244 -24.64 18.37 -12.84
N ALA A 245 -23.62 19.19 -12.57
CA ALA A 245 -23.61 20.60 -12.96
C ALA A 245 -23.72 20.75 -14.49
N ILE A 246 -22.92 19.99 -15.23
CA ILE A 246 -22.94 20.00 -16.70
C ILE A 246 -24.31 19.57 -17.21
N ALA A 247 -24.84 18.45 -16.72
CA ALA A 247 -26.12 17.91 -17.19
C ALA A 247 -27.31 18.85 -16.91
N LEU A 248 -27.32 19.53 -15.76
CA LEU A 248 -28.35 20.53 -15.42
C LEU A 248 -28.24 21.78 -16.31
N VAL A 249 -27.04 22.31 -16.51
CA VAL A 249 -26.81 23.46 -17.39
C VAL A 249 -27.21 23.14 -18.84
N GLU A 250 -26.86 21.95 -19.34
CA GLU A 250 -27.26 21.48 -20.68
C GLU A 250 -28.77 21.26 -20.82
N ALA A 251 -29.46 20.93 -19.72
CA ALA A 251 -30.91 20.92 -19.66
C ALA A 251 -31.54 22.31 -19.54
N GLY A 252 -30.72 23.36 -19.43
CA GLY A 252 -31.15 24.76 -19.39
C GLY A 252 -31.41 25.32 -18.00
N VAL A 253 -30.99 24.63 -16.94
CA VAL A 253 -31.16 25.00 -15.53
C VAL A 253 -30.12 26.04 -15.10
N GLU A 254 -30.50 26.97 -14.22
CA GLU A 254 -29.57 27.92 -13.58
C GLU A 254 -28.89 27.22 -12.38
N VAL A 255 -27.57 27.08 -12.43
CA VAL A 255 -26.79 26.29 -11.48
C VAL A 255 -25.75 27.15 -10.78
N THR A 256 -25.76 27.14 -9.45
CA THR A 256 -24.62 27.58 -8.64
C THR A 256 -23.85 26.36 -8.16
N LEU A 257 -22.54 26.26 -8.44
CA LEU A 257 -21.68 25.20 -7.94
C LEU A 257 -20.79 25.74 -6.81
N SER A 258 -21.07 25.32 -5.58
CA SER A 258 -20.31 25.68 -4.37
C SER A 258 -19.30 24.60 -4.02
N TYR A 259 -18.02 24.99 -3.86
CA TYR A 259 -16.97 24.06 -3.46
C TYR A 259 -15.94 24.67 -2.52
N ARG A 260 -15.73 24.02 -1.36
CA ARG A 260 -14.85 24.48 -0.28
C ARG A 260 -13.35 24.67 -0.58
N LYS A 261 -12.88 24.36 -1.80
CA LYS A 261 -11.47 24.55 -2.20
C LYS A 261 -11.38 25.48 -3.40
N ALA A 262 -10.20 26.08 -3.57
CA ALA A 262 -9.87 26.99 -4.66
C ALA A 262 -9.99 26.39 -6.06
N GLU A 263 -9.95 25.06 -6.22
CA GLU A 263 -9.94 24.43 -7.54
C GLU A 263 -10.61 23.05 -7.56
N LEU A 264 -11.34 22.77 -8.64
CA LEU A 264 -11.94 21.47 -8.96
C LEU A 264 -10.87 20.45 -9.39
N THR A 265 -10.19 19.85 -8.41
CA THR A 265 -9.07 18.93 -8.65
C THR A 265 -9.47 17.45 -8.70
N ARG A 266 -10.72 17.10 -8.41
CA ARG A 266 -11.18 15.71 -8.39
C ARG A 266 -11.93 15.26 -9.65
N PRO A 267 -12.72 16.11 -10.33
CA PRO A 267 -13.41 15.70 -11.56
C PRO A 267 -12.43 15.35 -12.67
N LYS A 268 -12.92 14.63 -13.68
CA LYS A 268 -12.17 14.38 -14.92
C LYS A 268 -11.81 15.72 -15.59
N PRO A 269 -10.59 15.88 -16.16
CA PRO A 269 -10.20 17.08 -16.89
C PRO A 269 -11.23 17.63 -17.90
N GLU A 270 -11.82 16.77 -18.72
CA GLU A 270 -12.90 17.12 -19.67
C GLU A 270 -14.09 17.81 -18.97
N ASN A 271 -14.51 17.30 -17.81
CA ASN A 271 -15.58 17.91 -17.02
C ASN A 271 -15.15 19.25 -16.43
N VAL A 272 -13.88 19.38 -16.02
CA VAL A 272 -13.33 20.65 -15.51
C VAL A 272 -13.27 21.70 -16.62
N GLU A 273 -12.80 21.33 -17.81
CA GLU A 273 -12.77 22.19 -18.98
C GLU A 273 -14.18 22.62 -19.39
N LYS A 274 -15.12 21.67 -19.41
CA LYS A 274 -16.51 21.95 -19.74
C LYS A 274 -17.20 22.85 -18.71
N ILE A 275 -16.94 22.66 -17.42
CA ILE A 275 -17.41 23.58 -16.39
C ILE A 275 -16.85 24.98 -16.58
N LYS A 276 -15.55 25.10 -16.86
CA LYS A 276 -14.93 26.41 -17.13
C LYS A 276 -15.58 27.08 -18.34
N SER A 277 -15.74 26.36 -19.45
CA SER A 277 -16.39 26.91 -20.65
C SER A 277 -17.83 27.33 -20.39
N LEU A 278 -18.60 26.54 -19.63
CA LEU A 278 -19.98 26.88 -19.27
C LEU A 278 -20.04 28.09 -18.34
N SER A 279 -19.14 28.20 -17.37
CA SER A 279 -19.09 29.33 -16.43
C SER A 279 -18.65 30.65 -17.07
N SER A 280 -17.96 30.59 -18.21
CA SER A 280 -17.53 31.77 -18.97
C SER A 280 -18.41 32.04 -20.19
N SER A 281 -19.50 31.30 -20.34
CA SER A 281 -20.46 31.51 -21.43
C SER A 281 -21.34 32.74 -21.16
N SER A 282 -21.79 33.41 -22.22
CA SER A 282 -22.65 34.60 -22.15
C SER A 282 -24.02 34.35 -21.52
N ASP A 283 -24.45 33.08 -21.45
CA ASP A 283 -25.76 32.70 -20.90
C ASP A 283 -25.75 32.67 -19.36
N GLU A 284 -24.58 32.79 -18.71
CA GLU A 284 -24.36 32.83 -17.25
C GLU A 284 -25.09 31.75 -16.42
N LYS A 285 -25.55 30.66 -17.05
CA LYS A 285 -26.30 29.58 -16.38
C LYS A 285 -25.51 28.79 -15.34
N LEU A 286 -24.19 29.02 -15.23
CA LEU A 286 -23.33 28.35 -14.25
C LEU A 286 -22.49 29.34 -13.45
N ALA A 287 -22.88 29.59 -12.20
CA ALA A 287 -22.10 30.36 -11.25
C ALA A 287 -21.15 29.46 -10.45
N LEU A 288 -19.83 29.71 -10.53
CA LEU A 288 -18.83 28.98 -9.76
C LEU A 288 -18.47 29.74 -8.47
N LYS A 289 -18.87 29.21 -7.31
CA LYS A 289 -18.51 29.73 -5.99
C LYS A 289 -17.45 28.79 -5.37
N LEU A 290 -16.17 29.11 -5.58
CA LEU A 290 -15.06 28.35 -5.03
C LEU A 290 -14.63 28.92 -3.67
N GLU A 291 -14.03 28.07 -2.85
CA GLU A 291 -13.71 28.39 -1.45
C GLU A 291 -14.92 28.80 -0.61
N THR A 292 -16.11 28.33 -0.98
CA THR A 292 -17.34 28.54 -0.21
C THR A 292 -17.88 27.23 0.35
N GLU A 293 -18.66 27.32 1.42
CA GLU A 293 -19.41 26.20 1.99
C GLU A 293 -20.77 26.69 2.51
N PRO A 294 -21.85 25.90 2.37
CA PRO A 294 -23.15 26.29 2.90
C PRO A 294 -23.15 26.23 4.43
N THR A 295 -23.83 27.18 5.08
CA THR A 295 -23.98 27.25 6.55
C THR A 295 -25.42 27.09 7.02
N ALA A 296 -26.42 27.40 6.18
CA ALA A 296 -27.83 27.16 6.45
C ALA A 296 -28.64 27.04 5.15
N ILE A 297 -29.71 26.23 5.16
CA ILE A 297 -30.66 26.05 4.06
C ILE A 297 -32.05 26.51 4.51
N HIS A 298 -32.61 27.50 3.82
CA HIS A 298 -33.97 28.00 4.00
C HIS A 298 -34.89 27.47 2.88
N ASP A 299 -36.18 27.77 2.98
CA ASP A 299 -37.18 27.28 2.02
C ASP A 299 -36.96 27.81 0.60
N ASP A 300 -36.51 29.05 0.47
CA ASP A 300 -36.31 29.79 -0.78
C ASP A 300 -34.87 30.31 -0.96
N ALA A 301 -33.98 30.04 0.01
CA ALA A 301 -32.61 30.55 -0.03
C ALA A 301 -31.58 29.60 0.62
N VAL A 302 -30.30 29.80 0.30
CA VAL A 302 -29.18 29.13 0.98
C VAL A 302 -28.13 30.17 1.37
N VAL A 303 -27.59 30.03 2.58
CA VAL A 303 -26.48 30.87 3.08
C VAL A 303 -25.16 30.17 2.77
N LEU A 304 -24.27 30.84 2.05
CA LEU A 304 -22.92 30.40 1.73
C LEU A 304 -21.89 31.25 2.49
N ARG A 305 -20.90 30.61 3.11
CA ARG A 305 -19.77 31.28 3.76
C ARG A 305 -18.51 31.17 2.93
N SER A 306 -17.84 32.30 2.70
CA SER A 306 -16.51 32.36 2.09
C SER A 306 -15.44 31.94 3.10
N ARG A 307 -14.60 30.96 2.76
CA ARG A 307 -13.49 30.49 3.62
C ARG A 307 -12.28 31.43 3.59
N GLN A 308 -12.28 32.43 2.71
CA GLN A 308 -11.22 33.43 2.64
C GLN A 308 -11.51 34.64 3.53
N SER A 309 -12.74 35.17 3.47
CA SER A 309 -13.14 36.38 4.18
C SER A 309 -14.03 36.12 5.41
N ASP A 310 -14.48 34.88 5.61
CA ASP A 310 -15.47 34.47 6.61
C ASP A 310 -16.81 35.22 6.49
N GLN A 311 -17.05 35.88 5.36
CA GLN A 311 -18.31 36.57 5.05
C GLN A 311 -19.35 35.58 4.54
N GLU A 312 -20.61 35.82 4.93
CA GLU A 312 -21.76 35.06 4.48
C GLU A 312 -22.50 35.81 3.36
N GLU A 313 -22.99 35.06 2.37
CA GLU A 313 -23.78 35.51 1.23
C GLU A 313 -25.01 34.61 1.13
N THR A 314 -26.20 35.21 1.10
CA THR A 314 -27.46 34.48 0.87
C THR A 314 -27.80 34.49 -0.61
N ILE A 315 -28.03 33.32 -1.18
CA ILE A 315 -28.46 33.14 -2.57
C ILE A 315 -29.88 32.61 -2.62
N GLU A 316 -30.69 33.12 -3.55
CA GLU A 316 -31.98 32.51 -3.88
C GLU A 316 -31.76 31.10 -4.43
N ASN A 317 -32.57 30.15 -3.97
CA ASN A 317 -32.38 28.75 -4.30
C ASN A 317 -33.68 27.98 -4.18
N ASP A 318 -34.00 27.16 -5.18
CA ASP A 318 -35.17 26.28 -5.18
C ASP A 318 -34.80 24.86 -4.79
N VAL A 319 -33.61 24.38 -5.19
CA VAL A 319 -33.17 22.99 -5.01
C VAL A 319 -31.69 22.91 -4.69
N VAL A 320 -31.30 22.02 -3.76
CA VAL A 320 -29.91 21.77 -3.39
C VAL A 320 -29.51 20.33 -3.73
N PHE A 321 -28.41 20.13 -4.45
CA PHE A 321 -27.76 18.83 -4.60
C PHE A 321 -26.50 18.72 -3.72
N ALA A 322 -26.59 18.00 -2.62
CA ALA A 322 -25.47 17.71 -1.72
C ALA A 322 -24.60 16.54 -2.26
N LEU A 323 -23.82 16.81 -3.31
CA LEU A 323 -22.94 15.83 -3.98
C LEU A 323 -21.55 15.77 -3.34
N ILE A 324 -21.52 15.63 -2.01
CA ILE A 324 -20.30 15.63 -1.18
C ILE A 324 -19.69 14.24 -0.92
N GLY A 325 -20.28 13.21 -1.54
CA GLY A 325 -19.84 11.81 -1.48
C GLY A 325 -20.65 10.97 -0.48
N ARG A 326 -20.24 9.72 -0.30
CA ARG A 326 -20.87 8.76 0.62
C ARG A 326 -19.94 8.37 1.75
N GLU A 327 -20.51 7.91 2.85
CA GLU A 327 -19.80 7.28 3.95
C GLU A 327 -19.88 5.76 3.81
N PRO A 328 -18.75 5.05 3.94
CA PRO A 328 -18.78 3.59 3.98
C PRO A 328 -19.57 3.11 5.22
N PRO A 329 -20.24 1.94 5.16
CA PRO A 329 -21.06 1.40 6.26
C PRO A 329 -20.21 0.83 7.41
N LEU A 330 -19.33 1.67 7.99
CA LEU A 330 -18.37 1.27 9.03
C LEU A 330 -19.05 0.85 10.32
N GLU A 331 -20.21 1.41 10.62
CA GLU A 331 -20.95 1.09 11.83
C GLU A 331 -21.48 -0.35 11.80
N PHE A 332 -22.03 -0.80 10.66
CA PHE A 332 -22.43 -2.20 10.46
C PHE A 332 -21.26 -3.16 10.70
N PHE A 333 -20.08 -2.85 10.15
CA PHE A 333 -18.88 -3.67 10.36
C PHE A 333 -18.48 -3.72 11.84
N ARG A 334 -18.49 -2.57 12.54
CA ARG A 334 -18.13 -2.49 13.95
C ARG A 334 -19.12 -3.23 14.84
N ARG A 335 -20.43 -3.03 14.65
CA ARG A 335 -21.49 -3.73 15.39
C ARG A 335 -21.40 -5.25 15.16
N SER A 336 -21.03 -5.67 13.95
CA SER A 336 -20.84 -7.07 13.57
C SER A 336 -19.44 -7.63 13.89
N LYS A 337 -18.58 -6.87 14.61
CA LYS A 337 -17.20 -7.24 14.97
C LYS A 337 -16.31 -7.64 13.78
N LEU A 338 -16.61 -7.12 12.59
CA LEU A 338 -15.80 -7.28 11.39
C LEU A 338 -14.61 -6.32 11.45
N LYS A 339 -13.40 -6.84 11.29
CA LYS A 339 -12.16 -6.06 11.26
C LYS A 339 -12.15 -5.19 10.00
N VAL A 340 -11.85 -3.91 10.18
CA VAL A 340 -11.75 -2.94 9.09
C VAL A 340 -10.29 -2.66 8.76
N LEU A 341 -9.97 -2.53 7.47
CA LEU A 341 -8.64 -2.18 6.99
C LEU A 341 -8.15 -0.86 7.60
N GLY A 342 -6.93 -0.88 8.12
CA GLY A 342 -6.25 0.28 8.68
C GLY A 342 -6.76 0.73 10.06
N ASP A 343 -7.63 -0.05 10.71
CA ASP A 343 -8.08 0.26 12.07
C ASP A 343 -6.99 -0.04 13.11
N ARG A 344 -6.85 0.84 14.11
CA ARG A 344 -5.77 0.79 15.11
C ARG A 344 -6.35 0.79 16.51
N SER A 345 -6.78 -0.39 16.96
CA SER A 345 -7.31 -0.62 18.30
C SER A 345 -6.25 -0.45 19.40
N LEU A 346 -6.67 -0.40 20.66
CA LEU A 346 -5.76 -0.43 21.80
C LEU A 346 -4.89 -1.71 21.82
N SER A 347 -5.49 -2.85 21.48
CA SER A 347 -4.77 -4.13 21.36
C SER A 347 -3.67 -4.11 20.29
N PHE A 348 -3.88 -3.37 19.20
CA PHE A 348 -2.83 -3.15 18.20
C PHE A 348 -1.63 -2.40 18.82
N TRP A 349 -1.87 -1.32 19.56
CA TRP A 349 -0.78 -0.54 20.15
C TRP A 349 -0.05 -1.31 21.26
N LEU A 350 -0.77 -2.03 22.12
CA LEU A 350 -0.18 -2.87 23.16
C LEU A 350 0.67 -3.99 22.56
N GLY A 351 0.14 -4.69 21.54
CA GLY A 351 0.90 -5.73 20.85
C GLY A 351 2.14 -5.17 20.16
N MET A 352 2.05 -3.99 19.55
CA MET A 352 3.20 -3.33 18.93
C MET A 352 4.26 -2.97 19.98
N GLY A 353 3.84 -2.44 21.13
CA GLY A 353 4.73 -2.16 22.26
C GLY A 353 5.44 -3.43 22.73
N ALA A 354 4.70 -4.51 22.99
CA ALA A 354 5.26 -5.79 23.40
C ALA A 354 6.24 -6.36 22.36
N PHE A 355 5.93 -6.24 21.07
CA PHE A 355 6.79 -6.70 20.00
C PHE A 355 8.09 -5.88 19.88
N VAL A 356 8.00 -4.55 20.03
CA VAL A 356 9.20 -3.69 20.08
C VAL A 356 10.07 -4.05 21.28
N LEU A 357 9.47 -4.29 22.45
CA LEU A 357 10.19 -4.76 23.64
C LEU A 357 10.84 -6.14 23.43
N PHE A 358 10.16 -7.06 22.76
CA PHE A 358 10.72 -8.37 22.41
C PHE A 358 11.92 -8.24 21.46
N CYS A 359 11.78 -7.46 20.39
CA CYS A 359 12.87 -7.24 19.46
C CYS A 359 14.04 -6.49 20.11
N PHE A 360 13.76 -5.55 21.02
CA PHE A 360 14.75 -4.89 21.86
C PHE A 360 15.53 -5.93 22.69
N TRP A 361 14.82 -6.81 23.39
CA TRP A 361 15.43 -7.93 24.11
C TRP A 361 16.27 -8.82 23.19
N LEU A 362 15.76 -9.16 22.01
CA LEU A 362 16.45 -10.02 21.02
C LEU A 362 17.77 -9.40 20.52
N TYR A 363 17.82 -8.09 20.32
CA TYR A 363 19.05 -7.39 19.91
C TYR A 363 20.14 -7.50 20.97
N HIS A 364 19.78 -7.26 22.24
CA HIS A 364 20.71 -7.39 23.36
C HIS A 364 21.13 -8.84 23.60
N TRP A 365 20.19 -9.78 23.47
CA TRP A 365 20.42 -11.22 23.53
C TRP A 365 21.44 -11.69 22.49
N LYS A 366 21.30 -11.28 21.22
CA LYS A 366 22.24 -11.64 20.15
C LYS A 366 23.63 -11.04 20.36
N GLY A 367 23.70 -9.80 20.84
CA GLY A 367 24.96 -9.09 20.98
C GLY A 367 25.83 -9.53 22.15
N GLY A 368 25.33 -10.40 23.04
CA GLY A 368 25.95 -10.65 24.34
C GLY A 368 26.11 -9.36 25.16
N LYS A 369 25.34 -8.31 24.82
CA LYS A 369 25.43 -6.98 25.42
C LYS A 369 24.51 -6.93 26.65
N PRO A 370 24.87 -6.17 27.70
CA PRO A 370 23.98 -5.99 28.83
C PRO A 370 22.68 -5.30 28.36
N VAL A 371 21.55 -5.77 28.87
CA VAL A 371 20.26 -5.11 28.70
C VAL A 371 20.26 -3.88 29.63
N PRO A 372 19.91 -2.68 29.14
CA PRO A 372 19.80 -1.50 29.99
C PRO A 372 18.90 -1.79 31.19
N PHE A 373 19.35 -1.40 32.39
CA PHE A 373 18.64 -1.62 33.66
C PHE A 373 18.52 -3.07 34.16
N TYR A 374 18.96 -4.09 33.40
CA TYR A 374 18.86 -5.51 33.80
C TYR A 374 20.20 -6.27 33.76
N GLY A 375 21.26 -5.69 33.18
CA GLY A 375 22.59 -6.30 33.14
C GLY A 375 22.71 -7.42 32.09
N TYR A 376 23.68 -8.31 32.26
CA TYR A 376 23.91 -9.44 31.34
C TYR A 376 22.84 -10.53 31.51
N LEU A 377 22.48 -11.19 30.42
CA LEU A 377 21.57 -12.32 30.46
C LEU A 377 22.23 -13.54 31.14
N PRO A 378 21.45 -14.41 31.81
CA PRO A 378 21.97 -15.64 32.40
C PRO A 378 22.71 -16.50 31.38
N ASN A 379 23.77 -17.20 31.80
CA ASN A 379 24.62 -18.01 30.90
C ASN A 379 23.87 -19.07 30.08
N TRP A 380 22.80 -19.67 30.63
CA TRP A 380 21.95 -20.64 29.93
C TRP A 380 21.07 -20.02 28.83
N LEU A 381 20.88 -18.71 28.90
CA LEU A 381 20.19 -17.87 27.92
C LEU A 381 21.18 -17.19 26.97
N SER A 382 22.50 -17.35 27.11
CA SER A 382 23.46 -16.76 26.18
C SER A 382 23.57 -17.63 24.91
N PRO A 383 23.42 -17.07 23.69
CA PRO A 383 23.61 -17.84 22.48
C PRO A 383 25.05 -18.35 22.39
N ASN A 384 25.24 -19.65 22.16
CA ASN A 384 26.55 -20.26 21.87
C ASN A 384 26.68 -20.49 20.34
N PRO A 385 27.01 -19.45 19.54
CA PRO A 385 27.09 -19.55 18.09
C PRO A 385 28.18 -20.54 17.62
N GLY A 386 29.20 -20.77 18.46
CA GLY A 386 30.30 -21.69 18.18
C GLY A 386 29.96 -23.17 18.40
N ALA A 387 28.83 -23.51 19.03
CA ALA A 387 28.50 -24.90 19.38
C ALA A 387 28.47 -25.83 18.14
N LEU A 388 27.85 -25.39 17.05
CA LEU A 388 27.79 -26.15 15.80
C LEU A 388 29.17 -26.27 15.16
N SER A 389 29.93 -25.17 15.10
CA SER A 389 31.30 -25.17 14.54
C SER A 389 32.23 -26.10 15.33
N ASN A 390 32.17 -26.05 16.66
CA ASN A 390 32.94 -26.90 17.55
C ASN A 390 32.55 -28.38 17.40
N TRP A 391 31.25 -28.67 17.26
CA TRP A 391 30.78 -30.03 16.99
C TRP A 391 31.30 -30.55 15.64
N LEU A 392 31.21 -29.75 14.58
CA LEU A 392 31.70 -30.10 13.24
C LEU A 392 33.22 -30.34 13.22
N GLN A 393 34.00 -29.53 13.93
CA GLN A 393 35.46 -29.67 14.03
C GLN A 393 35.89 -30.91 14.83
N ASN A 394 35.01 -31.45 15.69
CA ASN A 394 35.28 -32.63 16.51
C ASN A 394 34.88 -33.95 15.83
N LEU A 395 34.35 -33.92 14.59
CA LEU A 395 34.09 -35.12 13.81
C LEU A 395 35.40 -35.86 13.51
N SER A 396 35.39 -37.20 13.58
CA SER A 396 36.56 -38.04 13.31
C SER A 396 36.66 -38.44 11.83
N GLY A 397 37.85 -38.85 11.39
CA GLY A 397 38.11 -39.30 10.01
C GLY A 397 38.26 -38.18 8.98
N THR A 398 38.24 -38.54 7.70
CA THR A 398 38.49 -37.66 6.54
C THR A 398 37.50 -36.50 6.44
N ILE A 399 36.25 -36.72 6.88
CA ILE A 399 35.22 -35.69 6.94
C ILE A 399 35.61 -34.61 7.96
N GLY A 400 36.12 -35.02 9.13
CA GLY A 400 36.60 -34.10 10.16
C GLY A 400 37.83 -33.28 9.76
N SER A 401 38.71 -33.79 8.90
CA SER A 401 39.82 -32.98 8.35
C SER A 401 39.34 -31.85 7.45
N TRP A 402 38.27 -32.06 6.68
CA TRP A 402 37.69 -31.01 5.84
C TRP A 402 37.07 -29.88 6.65
N PHE A 403 36.47 -30.16 7.81
CA PHE A 403 35.94 -29.09 8.68
C PHE A 403 37.02 -28.34 9.48
N ARG A 404 38.21 -28.92 9.65
CA ARG A 404 39.33 -28.32 10.38
C ARG A 404 40.25 -27.47 9.49
N ASP A 405 40.41 -27.84 8.23
CA ASP A 405 41.26 -27.11 7.29
C ASP A 405 40.52 -25.90 6.68
N PRO A 406 40.91 -24.66 7.05
CA PRO A 406 40.26 -23.45 6.53
C PRO A 406 40.49 -23.24 5.04
N ALA A 407 41.49 -23.86 4.41
CA ALA A 407 41.71 -23.79 2.96
C ALA A 407 40.61 -24.55 2.17
N THR A 408 39.93 -25.49 2.80
CA THR A 408 38.76 -26.14 2.19
C THR A 408 37.51 -25.27 2.34
N LEU A 409 36.54 -25.46 1.44
CA LEU A 409 35.26 -24.75 1.50
C LEU A 409 34.49 -25.06 2.79
N LEU A 410 34.51 -26.31 3.25
CA LEU A 410 33.80 -26.75 4.46
C LEU A 410 34.44 -26.18 5.73
N GLY A 411 35.77 -26.13 5.81
CA GLY A 411 36.46 -25.53 6.94
C GLY A 411 36.28 -24.01 7.00
N THR A 412 36.30 -23.32 5.84
CA THR A 412 35.93 -21.90 5.77
C THR A 412 34.51 -21.66 6.29
N VAL A 413 33.53 -22.44 5.83
CA VAL A 413 32.13 -22.30 6.28
C VAL A 413 32.02 -22.59 7.78
N SER A 414 32.68 -23.63 8.29
CA SER A 414 32.70 -23.93 9.73
C SER A 414 33.23 -22.74 10.53
N ARG A 415 34.28 -22.08 10.03
CA ARG A 415 34.92 -20.95 10.70
C ARG A 415 34.04 -19.70 10.66
N SER A 416 33.44 -19.36 9.53
CA SER A 416 32.45 -18.27 9.45
C SER A 416 31.21 -18.54 10.32
N ALA A 417 30.74 -19.79 10.37
CA ALA A 417 29.62 -20.22 11.21
C ALA A 417 29.92 -20.20 12.72
N SER A 418 31.14 -19.84 13.15
CA SER A 418 31.42 -19.54 14.56
C SER A 418 30.89 -18.16 15.00
N THR A 419 30.49 -17.30 14.05
CA THR A 419 30.03 -15.93 14.32
C THR A 419 28.50 -15.79 14.27
N PRO A 420 27.89 -14.91 15.10
CA PRO A 420 26.46 -14.58 14.99
C PRO A 420 26.06 -13.90 13.67
N SER A 421 26.99 -13.26 12.95
CA SER A 421 26.71 -12.59 11.67
C SER A 421 26.32 -13.59 10.61
N PHE A 422 27.04 -14.73 10.52
CA PHE A 422 26.78 -15.79 9.56
C PHE A 422 25.33 -16.31 9.63
N TYR A 423 24.84 -16.64 10.83
CA TYR A 423 23.47 -17.14 10.98
C TYR A 423 22.42 -16.06 10.69
N TYR A 424 22.72 -14.80 10.97
CA TYR A 424 21.81 -13.71 10.68
C TYR A 424 21.68 -13.48 9.16
N THR A 425 22.79 -13.44 8.44
CA THR A 425 22.80 -13.26 6.98
C THR A 425 22.23 -14.49 6.27
N LEU A 426 22.48 -15.69 6.80
CA LEU A 426 21.83 -16.94 6.36
C LEU A 426 20.31 -16.89 6.57
N ALA A 427 19.85 -16.58 7.78
CA ALA A 427 18.42 -16.50 8.11
C ALA A 427 17.71 -15.43 7.27
N TYR A 428 18.32 -14.24 7.13
CA TYR A 428 17.79 -13.17 6.28
C TYR A 428 17.65 -13.63 4.83
N SER A 429 18.69 -14.26 4.29
CA SER A 429 18.70 -14.77 2.91
C SER A 429 17.66 -15.87 2.71
N ALA A 430 17.53 -16.79 3.68
CA ALA A 430 16.51 -17.84 3.66
C ALA A 430 15.09 -17.25 3.66
N VAL A 431 14.82 -16.24 4.49
CA VAL A 431 13.52 -15.54 4.50
C VAL A 431 13.24 -14.90 3.14
N VAL A 432 14.20 -14.16 2.57
CA VAL A 432 14.03 -13.53 1.24
C VAL A 432 13.76 -14.58 0.16
N VAL A 433 14.43 -15.73 0.19
CA VAL A 433 14.22 -16.80 -0.80
C VAL A 433 12.88 -17.50 -0.62
N ILE A 434 12.54 -17.93 0.60
CA ILE A 434 11.28 -18.65 0.89
C ILE A 434 10.07 -17.78 0.55
N PHE A 435 10.04 -16.53 1.04
CA PHE A 435 8.96 -15.61 0.75
C PHE A 435 9.02 -15.07 -0.69
N GLY A 436 10.19 -15.03 -1.31
CA GLY A 436 10.35 -14.73 -2.73
C GLY A 436 9.69 -15.77 -3.63
N ILE A 437 9.96 -17.05 -3.40
CA ILE A 437 9.30 -18.15 -4.12
C ILE A 437 7.78 -18.09 -3.91
N ARG A 438 7.33 -17.83 -2.68
CA ARG A 438 5.90 -17.66 -2.38
C ARG A 438 5.29 -16.49 -3.14
N ARG A 439 5.99 -15.35 -3.22
CA ARG A 439 5.55 -14.17 -3.98
C ARG A 439 5.39 -14.48 -5.46
N ILE A 440 6.35 -15.18 -6.07
CA ILE A 440 6.30 -15.56 -7.50
C ILE A 440 5.09 -16.47 -7.78
N ARG A 441 4.85 -17.46 -6.92
CA ARG A 441 3.69 -18.38 -7.07
C ARG A 441 2.35 -17.64 -7.02
N TYR A 442 2.26 -16.63 -6.16
CA TYR A 442 1.04 -15.86 -5.95
C TYR A 442 0.81 -14.77 -7.01
N ARG A 443 1.89 -14.12 -7.47
CA ARG A 443 1.84 -12.97 -8.37
C ARG A 443 2.45 -13.31 -9.73
N LYS A 444 1.64 -13.84 -10.65
CA LYS A 444 2.08 -14.41 -11.95
C LYS A 444 2.34 -13.37 -13.05
N THR A 445 3.09 -12.31 -12.77
CA THR A 445 3.55 -11.37 -13.82
C THR A 445 5.04 -11.57 -14.15
N PRO A 446 5.45 -11.39 -15.42
CA PRO A 446 6.86 -11.42 -15.80
C PRO A 446 7.69 -10.44 -14.96
N TYR A 447 7.16 -9.24 -14.74
CA TYR A 447 7.81 -8.22 -13.92
C TYR A 447 8.19 -8.71 -12.52
N ILE A 448 7.23 -9.28 -11.78
CA ILE A 448 7.45 -9.72 -10.41
C ILE A 448 8.40 -10.91 -10.37
N THR A 449 8.33 -11.79 -11.36
CA THR A 449 9.20 -12.95 -11.46
C THR A 449 10.66 -12.53 -11.57
N VAL A 450 11.00 -11.70 -12.57
CA VAL A 450 12.38 -11.23 -12.79
C VAL A 450 12.86 -10.35 -11.63
N GLN A 451 12.01 -9.46 -11.12
CA GLN A 451 12.35 -8.62 -9.97
C GLN A 451 12.69 -9.46 -8.74
N THR A 452 11.86 -10.46 -8.42
CA THR A 452 12.06 -11.29 -7.22
C THR A 452 13.31 -12.16 -7.35
N TYR A 453 13.56 -12.75 -8.51
CA TYR A 453 14.81 -13.47 -8.75
C TYR A 453 16.04 -12.58 -8.62
N THR A 454 15.97 -11.35 -9.13
CA THR A 454 17.07 -10.37 -8.98
C THR A 454 17.33 -10.06 -7.50
N LEU A 455 16.27 -9.79 -6.72
CA LEU A 455 16.39 -9.51 -5.29
C LEU A 455 16.95 -10.70 -4.51
N MET A 456 16.52 -11.92 -4.83
CA MET A 456 17.06 -13.14 -4.22
C MET A 456 18.55 -13.33 -4.58
N ALA A 457 18.92 -13.13 -5.85
CA ALA A 457 20.29 -13.23 -6.30
C ALA A 457 21.21 -12.20 -5.64
N VAL A 458 20.79 -10.93 -5.55
CA VAL A 458 21.55 -9.88 -4.87
C VAL A 458 21.65 -10.14 -3.37
N GLN A 459 20.62 -10.71 -2.73
CA GLN A 459 20.69 -11.05 -1.32
C GLN A 459 21.63 -12.25 -1.04
N VAL A 460 21.56 -13.29 -1.86
CA VAL A 460 22.30 -14.54 -1.62
C VAL A 460 23.76 -14.43 -2.08
N LEU A 461 24.01 -13.84 -3.26
CA LEU A 461 25.34 -13.85 -3.86
C LEU A 461 26.26 -12.79 -3.22
N PRO A 462 26.11 -11.48 -3.45
CA PRO A 462 27.04 -10.48 -2.91
C PRO A 462 26.83 -10.15 -1.43
N LEU A 463 25.67 -10.46 -0.84
CA LEU A 463 25.35 -10.10 0.56
C LEU A 463 25.34 -11.28 1.54
N PHE A 464 25.62 -12.50 1.08
CA PHE A 464 25.82 -13.65 1.97
C PHE A 464 27.02 -14.47 1.51
N ILE A 465 26.95 -15.12 0.35
CA ILE A 465 27.99 -16.04 -0.12
C ILE A 465 29.34 -15.32 -0.31
N LEU A 466 29.35 -14.11 -0.86
CA LEU A 466 30.58 -13.37 -1.10
C LEU A 466 31.36 -13.05 0.20
N PRO A 467 30.80 -12.32 1.18
CA PRO A 467 31.51 -11.96 2.41
C PRO A 467 31.72 -13.14 3.37
N GLU A 468 30.78 -14.08 3.45
CA GLU A 468 30.83 -15.14 4.47
C GLU A 468 31.56 -16.40 4.00
N ILE A 469 31.68 -16.62 2.68
CA ILE A 469 32.25 -17.86 2.12
C ILE A 469 33.38 -17.56 1.13
N ILE A 470 33.11 -16.84 0.03
CA ILE A 470 34.06 -16.70 -1.08
C ILE A 470 35.29 -15.89 -0.65
N LEU A 471 35.12 -14.70 -0.08
CA LEU A 471 36.25 -13.83 0.29
C LEU A 471 37.13 -14.48 1.36
N PRO A 472 36.60 -15.07 2.46
CA PRO A 472 37.41 -15.82 3.41
C PRO A 472 38.13 -17.02 2.78
N TRP A 473 37.43 -17.81 1.96
CA TRP A 473 38.01 -19.00 1.32
C TRP A 473 39.20 -18.64 0.41
N LEU A 474 39.08 -17.57 -0.38
CA LEU A 474 40.19 -17.04 -1.18
C LEU A 474 41.36 -16.60 -0.29
N GLY A 475 41.08 -15.96 0.84
CA GLY A 475 42.10 -15.57 1.81
C GLY A 475 42.85 -16.76 2.40
N HIS A 476 42.13 -17.81 2.81
CA HIS A 476 42.74 -19.03 3.36
C HIS A 476 43.56 -19.82 2.32
N ASN A 477 43.30 -19.62 1.03
CA ASN A 477 44.07 -20.18 -0.08
C ASN A 477 45.20 -19.25 -0.58
N GLY A 478 45.56 -18.23 0.20
CA GLY A 478 46.69 -17.34 -0.08
C GLY A 478 46.47 -16.32 -1.20
N ALA A 479 45.22 -16.12 -1.66
CA ALA A 479 44.92 -15.16 -2.72
C ALA A 479 45.27 -13.71 -2.33
N TYR A 480 45.42 -13.42 -1.04
CA TYR A 480 45.72 -12.08 -0.51
C TYR A 480 47.15 -11.95 0.07
N ASP A 481 48.01 -12.93 -0.18
CA ASP A 481 49.37 -12.95 0.38
C ASP A 481 50.35 -12.08 -0.43
N SER A 482 50.10 -11.89 -1.72
CA SER A 482 50.96 -11.06 -2.59
C SER A 482 50.20 -10.46 -3.78
N GLY A 483 50.88 -9.56 -4.51
CA GLY A 483 50.40 -8.99 -5.76
C GLY A 483 49.10 -8.18 -5.66
N LEU A 484 48.28 -8.26 -6.72
CA LEU A 484 47.02 -7.53 -6.83
C LEU A 484 45.99 -7.95 -5.79
N GLY A 485 45.97 -9.22 -5.40
CA GLY A 485 45.04 -9.73 -4.39
C GLY A 485 45.33 -9.14 -3.00
N LYS A 486 46.61 -9.04 -2.61
CA LYS A 486 47.01 -8.34 -1.39
C LYS A 486 46.61 -6.87 -1.41
N TRP A 487 46.88 -6.16 -2.51
CA TRP A 487 46.46 -4.76 -2.66
C TRP A 487 44.95 -4.60 -2.50
N PHE A 488 44.16 -5.46 -3.15
CA PHE A 488 42.70 -5.42 -3.08
C PHE A 488 42.22 -5.68 -1.64
N ALA A 489 42.74 -6.72 -0.98
CA ALA A 489 42.36 -7.04 0.39
C ALA A 489 42.78 -5.95 1.39
N ASP A 490 43.99 -5.40 1.30
CA ASP A 490 44.46 -4.33 2.19
C ASP A 490 43.66 -3.03 1.97
N THR A 491 43.18 -2.79 0.75
CA THR A 491 42.39 -1.60 0.41
C THR A 491 40.95 -1.68 0.91
N PHE A 492 40.31 -2.85 0.84
CA PHE A 492 38.87 -3.01 1.13
C PHE A 492 38.56 -3.78 2.43
N PHE A 493 39.46 -4.67 2.87
CA PHE A 493 39.26 -5.62 3.97
C PHE A 493 40.47 -5.60 4.93
N PRO A 494 40.54 -4.59 5.82
CA PRO A 494 41.64 -4.48 6.77
C PRO A 494 41.72 -5.70 7.70
N SER A 495 42.93 -6.06 8.10
CA SER A 495 43.21 -7.20 9.00
C SER A 495 42.83 -6.88 10.44
N VAL A 496 42.20 -7.84 11.12
CA VAL A 496 41.71 -7.68 12.50
C VAL A 496 41.86 -8.97 13.30
N ASN A 497 41.98 -8.83 14.63
CA ASN A 497 42.18 -9.94 15.54
C ASN A 497 40.86 -10.51 16.13
N TYR A 498 39.75 -9.80 15.95
CA TYR A 498 38.46 -10.17 16.54
C TYR A 498 37.58 -11.03 15.59
N ASP A 499 37.85 -10.98 14.28
CA ASP A 499 37.11 -11.78 13.29
C ASP A 499 37.84 -13.13 13.09
N PRO A 500 37.14 -14.28 13.14
CA PRO A 500 37.80 -15.57 13.01
C PRO A 500 38.50 -15.75 11.67
N ASN A 501 38.08 -15.06 10.62
CA ASN A 501 38.70 -15.11 9.29
C ASN A 501 39.85 -14.09 9.10
N GLY A 502 40.20 -13.32 10.13
CA GLY A 502 41.39 -12.46 10.18
C GLY A 502 41.29 -11.13 9.41
N ARG A 503 40.21 -10.88 8.67
CA ARG A 503 39.93 -9.63 7.95
C ARG A 503 38.45 -9.29 7.98
N GLU A 504 38.12 -8.01 7.86
CA GLU A 504 36.74 -7.49 7.89
C GLU A 504 35.98 -7.70 6.56
N TYR A 505 35.81 -8.96 6.12
CA TYR A 505 35.16 -9.29 4.83
C TYR A 505 33.70 -8.83 4.74
N TRP A 506 33.01 -8.69 5.86
CA TRP A 506 31.65 -8.13 5.94
C TRP A 506 31.53 -6.72 5.34
N ARG A 507 32.64 -5.96 5.22
CA ARG A 507 32.64 -4.65 4.54
C ARG A 507 32.22 -4.74 3.08
N ALA A 508 32.28 -5.93 2.47
CA ALA A 508 31.82 -6.20 1.10
C ALA A 508 30.34 -5.86 0.89
N TYR A 509 29.53 -5.78 1.96
CA TYR A 509 28.17 -5.24 1.88
C TYR A 509 28.12 -3.85 1.23
N GLY A 510 29.18 -3.05 1.38
CA GLY A 510 29.31 -1.73 0.76
C GLY A 510 29.33 -1.74 -0.77
N PHE A 511 29.62 -2.87 -1.44
CA PHE A 511 29.51 -2.94 -2.90
C PHE A 511 28.06 -2.84 -3.37
N ILE A 512 27.11 -3.26 -2.54
CA ILE A 512 25.68 -3.18 -2.83
C ILE A 512 25.05 -2.01 -2.08
N LEU A 513 25.38 -1.83 -0.80
CA LEU A 513 24.79 -0.82 0.08
C LEU A 513 25.57 0.50 -0.02
N ALA A 514 25.03 1.44 -0.79
CA ALA A 514 25.63 2.76 -0.97
C ALA A 514 25.59 3.61 0.31
N TRP A 515 26.41 4.67 0.34
CA TRP A 515 26.31 5.71 1.37
C TRP A 515 24.99 6.47 1.23
N PRO A 516 24.33 6.90 2.32
CA PRO A 516 24.73 6.81 3.74
C PRO A 516 24.27 5.53 4.46
N LEU A 517 23.83 4.48 3.74
CA LEU A 517 23.32 3.26 4.38
C LEU A 517 24.46 2.39 4.95
N MET A 518 25.56 2.18 4.19
CA MET A 518 26.76 1.49 4.68
C MET A 518 27.72 2.46 5.37
N ALA A 519 27.24 3.06 6.45
CA ALA A 519 27.95 4.13 7.15
C ALA A 519 29.28 3.65 7.78
N TRP A 520 29.36 2.38 8.16
CA TRP A 520 30.55 1.75 8.76
C TRP A 520 31.79 1.73 7.86
N ASN A 521 31.62 1.85 6.53
CA ASN A 521 32.74 1.97 5.59
C ASN A 521 33.28 3.40 5.46
N TRP A 522 32.55 4.39 6.00
CA TRP A 522 32.88 5.81 5.92
C TRP A 522 33.30 6.37 7.27
N PHE A 523 32.67 5.91 8.36
CA PHE A 523 32.90 6.41 9.71
C PHE A 523 33.95 5.57 10.46
N THR A 524 35.15 5.46 9.88
CA THR A 524 36.28 4.71 10.43
C THR A 524 37.30 5.60 11.12
N ALA A 525 38.09 5.05 12.05
CA ALA A 525 39.16 5.76 12.77
C ALA A 525 40.22 6.34 11.82
N GLN A 526 40.59 5.59 10.78
CA GLN A 526 41.43 6.05 9.67
C GLN A 526 40.64 5.99 8.37
N PRO A 527 40.87 6.89 7.39
CA PRO A 527 40.14 6.89 6.14
C PRO A 527 40.42 5.63 5.32
N LEU A 528 39.40 4.82 5.07
CA LEU A 528 39.48 3.69 4.14
C LEU A 528 39.28 4.21 2.71
N TRP A 529 40.37 4.68 2.09
CA TRP A 529 40.34 5.34 0.78
C TRP A 529 39.63 4.54 -0.31
N GLY A 530 39.80 3.21 -0.34
CA GLY A 530 39.10 2.35 -1.29
C GLY A 530 37.58 2.49 -1.20
N TRP A 531 37.04 2.45 0.02
CA TRP A 531 35.61 2.60 0.27
C TRP A 531 35.10 4.03 0.08
N LEU A 532 35.91 5.04 0.42
CA LEU A 532 35.54 6.43 0.15
C LEU A 532 35.41 6.69 -1.35
N ILE A 533 36.33 6.18 -2.16
CA ILE A 533 36.30 6.32 -3.63
C ILE A 533 35.13 5.53 -4.22
N VAL A 534 35.05 4.22 -3.96
CA VAL A 534 34.01 3.36 -4.53
C VAL A 534 32.63 3.81 -4.07
N GLY A 535 32.47 4.09 -2.77
CA GLY A 535 31.21 4.57 -2.21
C GLY A 535 30.79 5.92 -2.80
N SER A 536 31.74 6.83 -3.04
CA SER A 536 31.44 8.13 -3.68
C SER A 536 30.99 7.96 -5.12
N ILE A 537 31.69 7.14 -5.90
CA ILE A 537 31.32 6.83 -7.29
C ILE A 537 29.93 6.17 -7.33
N GLN A 538 29.70 5.18 -6.48
CA GLN A 538 28.41 4.51 -6.39
C GLN A 538 27.29 5.50 -6.07
N THR A 539 27.49 6.37 -5.07
CA THR A 539 26.44 7.23 -4.53
C THR A 539 26.18 8.46 -5.38
N PHE A 540 27.22 9.11 -5.90
CA PHE A 540 27.12 10.40 -6.59
C PHE A 540 27.23 10.29 -8.12
N VAL A 541 27.62 9.14 -8.66
CA VAL A 541 27.70 8.93 -10.11
C VAL A 541 26.74 7.83 -10.55
N ILE A 542 26.91 6.60 -10.07
CA ILE A 542 26.15 5.44 -10.55
C ILE A 542 24.65 5.58 -10.20
N LEU A 543 24.33 5.85 -8.93
CA LEU A 543 22.94 5.98 -8.48
C LEU A 543 22.19 7.08 -9.23
N PRO A 544 22.67 8.34 -9.33
CA PRO A 544 21.99 9.38 -10.09
C PRO A 544 21.76 9.00 -11.56
N LEU A 545 22.73 8.37 -12.22
CA LEU A 545 22.59 7.94 -13.63
C LEU A 545 21.51 6.86 -13.80
N ILE A 546 21.51 5.84 -12.94
CA ILE A 546 20.51 4.77 -12.94
C ILE A 546 19.13 5.34 -12.62
N ILE A 547 19.01 6.19 -11.60
CA ILE A 547 17.74 6.80 -11.18
C ILE A 547 17.20 7.73 -12.25
N ARG A 548 18.05 8.53 -12.89
CA ARG A 548 17.66 9.38 -14.02
C ARG A 548 16.99 8.56 -15.13
N ARG A 549 17.49 7.34 -15.37
CA ARG A 549 17.12 6.49 -16.49
C ARG A 549 15.96 5.52 -16.22
N TRP A 550 15.84 5.01 -15.00
CA TRP A 550 14.90 3.95 -14.61
C TRP A 550 14.11 4.23 -13.33
N GLY A 551 14.31 5.40 -12.72
CA GLY A 551 13.70 5.79 -11.45
C GLY A 551 14.38 5.20 -10.23
N LYS A 552 14.03 5.72 -9.04
CA LYS A 552 14.51 5.25 -7.74
C LYS A 552 14.31 3.74 -7.52
N GLY A 553 13.24 3.20 -8.10
CA GLY A 553 12.91 1.79 -8.01
C GLY A 553 13.98 0.84 -8.55
N ALA A 554 14.84 1.27 -9.48
CA ALA A 554 15.93 0.47 -10.01
C ALA A 554 16.93 0.02 -8.93
N TYR A 555 17.04 0.75 -7.82
CA TYR A 555 17.83 0.32 -6.66
C TYR A 555 16.92 -0.17 -5.53
N CYS A 556 15.99 0.64 -5.03
CA CYS A 556 15.15 0.30 -3.87
C CYS A 556 14.18 -0.88 -4.09
N GLY A 557 13.88 -1.21 -5.35
CA GLY A 557 12.97 -2.29 -5.73
C GLY A 557 13.65 -3.49 -6.39
N TRP A 558 14.93 -3.40 -6.77
CA TRP A 558 15.63 -4.44 -7.53
C TRP A 558 16.99 -4.85 -6.97
N ILE A 559 17.66 -4.00 -6.18
CA ILE A 559 19.03 -4.24 -5.69
C ILE A 559 19.09 -4.22 -4.16
N CYS A 560 18.40 -3.28 -3.52
CA CYS A 560 18.50 -3.07 -2.08
C CYS A 560 18.00 -4.28 -1.27
N SER A 561 18.82 -4.79 -0.35
CA SER A 561 18.48 -5.86 0.60
C SER A 561 17.21 -5.55 1.42
N CYS A 562 17.10 -4.34 1.99
CA CYS A 562 15.88 -3.92 2.70
C CYS A 562 14.65 -3.98 1.79
N GLY A 563 14.84 -3.64 0.51
CA GLY A 563 13.82 -3.77 -0.52
C GLY A 563 13.44 -5.22 -0.80
N ALA A 564 14.40 -6.15 -0.78
CA ALA A 564 14.16 -7.58 -0.94
C ALA A 564 13.22 -8.12 0.14
N LEU A 565 13.50 -7.82 1.41
CA LEU A 565 12.62 -8.23 2.51
C LEU A 565 11.24 -7.54 2.44
N ALA A 566 11.22 -6.26 2.07
CA ALA A 566 9.98 -5.50 1.91
C ALA A 566 9.07 -6.06 0.81
N GLU A 567 9.63 -6.42 -0.35
CA GLU A 567 8.86 -6.94 -1.48
C GLU A 567 8.47 -8.41 -1.31
N THR A 568 9.20 -9.18 -0.51
CA THR A 568 8.92 -10.60 -0.26
C THR A 568 8.04 -10.77 0.99
N LEU A 569 8.63 -10.75 2.18
CA LEU A 569 7.93 -10.90 3.45
C LEU A 569 6.87 -9.80 3.67
N GLY A 570 7.20 -8.56 3.29
CA GLY A 570 6.32 -7.41 3.44
C GLY A 570 5.14 -7.33 2.47
N ASP A 571 5.10 -8.16 1.41
CA ASP A 571 4.10 -8.10 0.32
C ASP A 571 2.66 -8.15 0.83
N ARG A 572 2.38 -9.03 1.79
CA ARG A 572 1.04 -9.24 2.35
C ARG A 572 0.55 -8.09 3.22
N HIS A 573 1.46 -7.23 3.66
CA HIS A 573 1.19 -6.14 4.59
C HIS A 573 1.05 -4.78 3.88
N ARG A 574 0.99 -4.75 2.54
CA ARG A 574 0.86 -3.52 1.71
C ARG A 574 -0.23 -2.58 2.20
N HIS A 575 -1.43 -3.13 2.43
CA HIS A 575 -2.65 -2.42 2.82
C HIS A 575 -2.58 -1.72 4.19
N LYS A 576 -1.56 -2.02 5.01
CA LYS A 576 -1.36 -1.39 6.33
C LYS A 576 -0.59 -0.06 6.23
N MET A 577 -0.11 0.33 5.05
CA MET A 577 0.64 1.58 4.89
C MET A 577 -0.25 2.76 5.26
N PRO A 578 0.18 3.67 6.13
CA PRO A 578 -0.58 4.89 6.37
C PRO A 578 -0.59 5.85 5.16
N HIS A 579 -1.76 6.43 4.89
CA HIS A 579 -1.99 7.43 3.84
C HIS A 579 -2.50 8.76 4.40
N GLY A 580 -2.38 9.81 3.60
CA GLY A 580 -2.95 11.13 3.88
C GLY A 580 -1.92 12.22 4.21
N PRO A 581 -2.37 13.48 4.39
CA PRO A 581 -1.47 14.63 4.45
C PRO A 581 -0.52 14.64 5.64
N LYS A 582 -0.97 14.13 6.80
CA LYS A 582 -0.14 14.01 8.02
C LYS A 582 1.07 13.09 7.78
N TRP A 583 0.83 11.96 7.13
CA TRP A 583 1.90 11.01 6.79
C TRP A 583 2.78 11.54 5.67
N ASN A 584 2.21 12.26 4.70
CA ASN A 584 3.03 12.90 3.68
C ASN A 584 4.03 13.91 4.28
N ARG A 585 3.64 14.66 5.32
CA ARG A 585 4.56 15.54 6.06
C ARG A 585 5.66 14.77 6.78
N LEU A 586 5.36 13.58 7.30
CA LEU A 586 6.34 12.74 7.99
C LEU A 586 7.44 12.23 7.05
N ASN A 587 7.23 12.22 5.73
CA ASN A 587 8.26 11.87 4.74
C ASN A 587 9.51 12.77 4.83
N LEU A 588 9.37 13.98 5.38
CA LEU A 588 10.48 14.90 5.64
C LEU A 588 11.42 14.42 6.75
N LEU A 589 11.01 13.46 7.60
CA LEU A 589 11.87 12.87 8.62
C LEU A 589 13.16 12.29 8.00
N GLY A 590 13.03 11.62 6.85
CA GLY A 590 14.18 11.05 6.14
C GLY A 590 15.17 12.11 5.67
N GLN A 591 14.68 13.30 5.30
CA GLN A 591 15.53 14.44 4.94
C GLN A 591 16.29 14.98 6.17
N GLY A 592 15.66 14.98 7.34
CA GLY A 592 16.33 15.33 8.61
C GLY A 592 17.45 14.34 8.96
N ILE A 593 17.19 13.03 8.81
CA ILE A 593 18.20 11.98 9.04
C ILE A 593 19.35 12.08 8.04
N LEU A 594 19.05 12.36 6.76
CA LEU A 594 20.07 12.61 5.75
C LEU A 594 20.94 13.84 6.08
N ALA A 595 20.33 14.95 6.49
CA ALA A 595 21.05 16.15 6.89
C ALA A 595 21.98 15.87 8.08
N PHE A 596 21.52 15.08 9.05
CA PHE A 596 22.35 14.62 10.16
C PHE A 596 23.52 13.73 9.69
N ALA A 597 23.28 12.80 8.77
CA ALA A 597 24.33 11.95 8.19
C ALA A 597 25.40 12.77 7.43
N ILE A 598 24.97 13.81 6.69
CA ILE A 598 25.89 14.75 6.01
C ILE A 598 26.71 15.53 7.05
N LEU A 599 26.07 16.04 8.11
CA LEU A 599 26.77 16.76 9.17
C LEU A 599 27.83 15.88 9.84
N LEU A 600 27.48 14.64 10.19
CA LEU A 600 28.43 13.68 10.75
C LEU A 600 29.60 13.41 9.79
N MET A 601 29.32 13.29 8.48
CA MET A 601 30.37 13.13 7.48
C MET A 601 31.32 14.32 7.43
N ILE A 602 30.80 15.55 7.48
CA ILE A 602 31.62 16.78 7.53
C ILE A 602 32.47 16.80 8.79
N VAL A 603 31.88 16.55 9.96
CA VAL A 603 32.60 16.49 11.25
C VAL A 603 33.71 15.44 11.17
N ARG A 604 33.44 14.27 10.59
CA ARG A 604 34.44 13.20 10.43
C ARG A 604 35.60 13.62 9.53
N ILE A 605 35.31 14.23 8.38
CA ILE A 605 36.32 14.72 7.43
C ILE A 605 37.20 15.78 8.11
N VAL A 606 36.60 16.73 8.83
CA VAL A 606 37.35 17.74 9.60
C VAL A 606 38.22 17.07 10.66
N GLY A 607 37.70 16.05 11.37
CA GLY A 607 38.48 15.29 12.34
C GLY A 607 39.69 14.56 11.73
N TRP A 608 39.59 14.03 10.51
CA TRP A 608 40.74 13.45 9.81
C TRP A 608 41.80 14.50 9.44
N ILE A 609 41.38 15.70 9.05
CA ILE A 609 42.28 16.78 8.62
C ILE A 609 42.95 17.46 9.83
N ALA A 610 42.18 17.72 10.89
CA ALA A 610 42.63 18.46 12.06
C ALA A 610 43.38 17.61 13.10
N GLY A 611 43.43 16.29 12.91
CA GLY A 611 44.15 15.38 13.79
C GLY A 611 43.34 14.87 14.99
N PRO A 612 43.88 13.89 15.73
CA PRO A 612 43.17 13.13 16.76
C PRO A 612 42.74 13.96 17.97
N ASP A 613 43.46 15.03 18.31
CA ASP A 613 43.18 15.91 19.45
C ASP A 613 42.19 17.04 19.14
N SER A 614 41.71 17.11 17.89
CA SER A 614 40.77 18.15 17.48
C SER A 614 39.38 17.96 18.12
N LEU A 615 38.68 19.08 18.35
CA LEU A 615 37.29 19.07 18.83
C LEU A 615 36.38 18.21 17.92
N ALA A 616 36.60 18.23 16.61
CA ALA A 616 35.85 17.41 15.66
C ALA A 616 36.11 15.90 15.82
N SER A 617 37.37 15.52 16.07
CA SER A 617 37.74 14.14 16.41
C SER A 617 37.06 13.72 17.72
N TRP A 618 37.15 14.54 18.77
CA TRP A 618 36.49 14.29 20.06
C TRP A 618 34.97 14.19 19.96
N ILE A 619 34.30 15.09 19.22
CA ILE A 619 32.84 15.02 19.01
C ILE A 619 32.44 13.67 18.40
N PHE A 620 33.24 13.14 17.48
CA PHE A 620 32.96 11.87 16.83
C PHE A 620 33.31 10.65 17.71
N THR A 621 34.50 10.60 18.32
CA THR A 621 34.94 9.45 19.12
C THR A 621 34.28 9.38 20.49
N GLU A 622 34.06 10.51 21.16
CA GLU A 622 33.57 10.60 22.53
C GLU A 622 32.09 11.01 22.57
N GLY A 623 31.71 12.04 21.81
CA GLY A 623 30.34 12.56 21.76
C GLY A 623 29.33 11.60 21.11
N ALA A 624 29.71 10.91 20.03
CA ALA A 624 28.83 9.96 19.34
C ALA A 624 28.79 8.56 19.98
N SER A 625 29.68 8.24 20.93
CA SER A 625 29.79 6.90 21.54
C SER A 625 29.37 6.85 23.02
N LYS A 626 29.53 7.94 23.80
CA LYS A 626 29.29 7.95 25.25
C LYS A 626 27.95 8.54 25.71
N LEU A 627 27.15 9.15 24.83
CA LEU A 627 25.80 9.59 25.19
C LEU A 627 24.81 8.40 25.17
N PRO A 628 24.20 8.00 26.31
CA PRO A 628 23.43 6.75 26.41
C PRO A 628 22.16 6.69 25.55
N LEU A 629 21.60 7.84 25.15
CA LEU A 629 20.41 7.94 24.26
C LEU A 629 20.75 8.31 22.80
N LEU A 630 21.99 8.72 22.52
CA LEU A 630 22.45 9.19 21.20
C LEU A 630 23.66 8.41 20.67
N ASN A 631 24.06 7.33 21.34
CA ASN A 631 25.14 6.45 20.88
C ASN A 631 24.83 6.01 19.45
N TYR A 632 25.71 6.38 18.52
CA TYR A 632 25.53 6.17 17.09
C TYR A 632 25.33 4.69 16.76
N GLY A 633 26.11 3.78 17.35
CA GLY A 633 25.94 2.35 17.17
C GLY A 633 24.61 1.84 17.76
N TRP A 634 24.22 2.33 18.93
CA TRP A 634 22.96 1.91 19.56
C TRP A 634 21.73 2.45 18.81
N PHE A 635 21.68 3.75 18.51
CA PHE A 635 20.55 4.38 17.81
C PHE A 635 20.46 3.91 16.35
N VAL A 636 21.58 3.84 15.63
CA VAL A 636 21.57 3.41 14.24
C VAL A 636 21.26 1.91 14.13
N ASP A 637 21.88 1.04 14.93
CA ASP A 637 21.67 -0.41 14.79
C ASP A 637 20.32 -0.87 15.37
N LEU A 638 19.78 -0.21 16.41
CA LEU A 638 18.53 -0.63 17.06
C LEU A 638 17.30 0.11 16.52
N PHE A 639 17.36 1.44 16.38
CA PHE A 639 16.20 2.26 16.00
C PHE A 639 16.07 2.46 14.49
N LEU A 640 17.19 2.62 13.77
CA LEU A 640 17.17 2.88 12.32
C LEU A 640 17.28 1.59 11.48
N ALA A 641 18.33 0.79 11.67
CA ALA A 641 18.63 -0.38 10.83
C ALA A 641 18.10 -1.72 11.37
N GLY A 642 17.65 -1.78 12.64
CA GLY A 642 17.24 -3.02 13.31
C GLY A 642 15.75 -3.11 13.65
N VAL A 643 15.45 -3.16 14.94
CA VAL A 643 14.16 -3.55 15.55
C VAL A 643 12.99 -2.70 15.09
N LEU A 644 13.13 -1.37 15.09
CA LEU A 644 12.07 -0.47 14.64
C LEU A 644 11.96 -0.38 13.11
N GLY A 645 13.05 -0.65 12.37
CA GLY A 645 13.03 -0.64 10.91
C GLY A 645 12.22 -1.81 10.35
N TYR A 646 12.66 -3.04 10.63
CA TYR A 646 12.04 -4.27 10.11
C TYR A 646 10.89 -4.78 10.96
N GLY A 647 10.94 -4.54 12.27
CA GLY A 647 9.87 -4.99 13.16
C GLY A 647 8.53 -4.32 12.88
N LEU A 648 8.56 -3.06 12.45
CA LEU A 648 7.37 -2.33 12.02
C LEU A 648 6.76 -2.86 10.72
N TYR A 649 7.39 -3.77 9.98
CA TYR A 649 6.83 -4.31 8.73
C TYR A 649 5.56 -5.13 8.95
N PHE A 650 5.43 -5.77 10.12
CA PHE A 650 4.25 -6.58 10.46
C PHE A 650 3.08 -5.72 10.96
N TRP A 651 3.40 -4.63 11.65
CA TRP A 651 2.43 -3.69 12.24
C TRP A 651 1.95 -2.67 11.23
N PHE A 652 2.86 -2.18 10.41
CA PHE A 652 2.60 -1.31 9.27
C PHE A 652 2.87 -2.10 7.99
N SER A 653 3.34 -1.41 6.94
CA SER A 653 3.63 -2.01 5.65
C SER A 653 5.13 -2.20 5.49
N GLY A 654 5.53 -3.16 4.64
CA GLY A 654 6.93 -3.58 4.45
C GLY A 654 7.92 -2.49 4.02
N ARG A 655 7.49 -1.24 3.78
CA ARG A 655 8.36 -0.13 3.40
C ARG A 655 8.31 1.06 4.36
N MET A 656 7.83 0.85 5.59
CA MET A 656 7.79 1.87 6.65
C MET A 656 9.17 2.55 6.78
N TRP A 657 10.22 1.76 7.04
CA TRP A 657 11.60 2.24 7.13
C TRP A 657 12.06 2.99 5.87
N CYS A 658 11.88 2.38 4.70
CA CYS A 658 12.33 2.93 3.42
C CYS A 658 11.65 4.26 3.05
N ARG A 659 10.42 4.47 3.53
CA ARG A 659 9.65 5.69 3.26
C ARG A 659 10.08 6.84 4.15
N PHE A 660 10.14 6.60 5.46
CA PHE A 660 10.25 7.71 6.42
C PHE A 660 11.65 7.93 6.99
N ALA A 661 12.51 6.91 7.02
CA ALA A 661 13.71 7.00 7.84
C ALA A 661 15.00 6.51 7.15
N CYS A 662 14.92 5.81 6.01
CA CYS A 662 16.09 5.43 5.24
C CYS A 662 16.79 6.66 4.63
N PRO A 663 18.03 6.99 5.05
CA PRO A 663 18.71 8.20 4.58
C PRO A 663 19.17 8.09 3.11
N LEU A 664 19.47 6.87 2.64
CA LEU A 664 19.74 6.62 1.22
C LEU A 664 18.48 6.85 0.37
N ALA A 665 17.30 6.41 0.83
CA ALA A 665 16.06 6.68 0.13
C ALA A 665 15.76 8.19 0.07
N ALA A 666 16.02 8.92 1.16
CA ALA A 666 15.89 10.37 1.22
C ALA A 666 16.80 11.08 0.21
N LEU A 667 18.06 10.65 0.09
CA LEU A 667 18.99 11.16 -0.92
C LEU A 667 18.47 10.88 -2.34
N MET A 668 17.98 9.66 -2.57
CA MET A 668 17.41 9.27 -3.86
C MET A 668 16.11 10.00 -4.21
N HIS A 669 15.36 10.55 -3.25
CA HIS A 669 14.20 11.41 -3.56
C HIS A 669 14.64 12.65 -4.34
N ILE A 670 15.80 13.23 -4.01
CA ILE A 670 16.39 14.38 -4.71
C ILE A 670 16.74 13.97 -6.14
N TYR A 671 17.42 12.83 -6.31
CA TYR A 671 17.77 12.31 -7.65
C TYR A 671 16.53 11.97 -8.48
N ALA A 672 15.48 11.44 -7.86
CA ALA A 672 14.24 11.06 -8.53
C ALA A 672 13.50 12.25 -9.13
N ARG A 673 13.67 13.47 -8.61
CA ARG A 673 13.11 14.69 -9.23
C ARG A 673 13.65 14.95 -10.63
N PHE A 674 14.83 14.45 -10.96
CA PHE A 674 15.45 14.55 -12.29
C PHE A 674 15.29 13.26 -13.12
N SER A 675 14.49 12.31 -12.63
CA SER A 675 14.18 11.06 -13.33
C SER A 675 13.29 11.30 -14.55
N ARG A 676 13.54 10.55 -15.62
CA ARG A 676 12.65 10.44 -16.78
C ARG A 676 11.58 9.36 -16.62
N PHE A 677 11.73 8.47 -15.65
CA PHE A 677 10.78 7.40 -15.38
C PHE A 677 9.46 7.95 -14.82
N ARG A 678 8.33 7.40 -15.27
CA ARG A 678 6.96 7.71 -14.82
C ARG A 678 6.10 6.45 -14.80
N ILE A 679 5.01 6.49 -14.02
CA ILE A 679 3.87 5.59 -14.24
C ILE A 679 2.87 6.38 -15.07
N PHE A 680 2.65 5.96 -16.30
CA PHE A 680 1.65 6.55 -17.18
C PHE A 680 0.28 5.96 -16.88
N ALA A 681 -0.76 6.76 -17.09
CA ALA A 681 -2.14 6.37 -16.84
C ALA A 681 -3.01 6.62 -18.07
N GLU A 682 -3.71 5.60 -18.52
CA GLU A 682 -4.76 5.70 -19.53
C GLU A 682 -6.07 6.14 -18.86
N LYS A 683 -6.29 7.46 -18.79
CA LYS A 683 -7.45 8.06 -18.10
C LYS A 683 -8.79 7.41 -18.47
N LYS A 684 -9.01 7.09 -19.76
CA LYS A 684 -10.25 6.50 -20.26
C LYS A 684 -10.61 5.16 -19.60
N LYS A 685 -9.61 4.39 -19.15
CA LYS A 685 -9.80 3.10 -18.47
C LYS A 685 -9.98 3.26 -16.94
N CYS A 686 -9.80 4.46 -16.38
CA CYS A 686 -9.77 4.68 -14.94
C CYS A 686 -11.17 4.82 -14.33
N ILE A 687 -11.53 3.90 -13.43
CA ILE A 687 -12.82 3.88 -12.72
C ILE A 687 -12.76 4.45 -11.30
N SER A 688 -11.65 5.08 -10.90
CA SER A 688 -11.47 5.68 -9.56
C SER A 688 -11.77 4.74 -8.38
N CYS A 689 -11.46 3.45 -8.51
CA CYS A 689 -11.76 2.40 -7.51
C CYS A 689 -10.85 2.39 -6.26
N ASN A 690 -9.84 3.26 -6.20
CA ASN A 690 -8.85 3.39 -5.12
C ASN A 690 -7.89 2.20 -4.88
N VAL A 691 -8.05 1.07 -5.57
CA VAL A 691 -7.20 -0.13 -5.40
C VAL A 691 -5.71 0.17 -5.59
N CYS A 692 -5.33 0.96 -6.61
CA CYS A 692 -3.94 1.30 -6.85
C CYS A 692 -3.31 2.11 -5.70
N THR A 693 -4.08 2.99 -5.06
CA THR A 693 -3.64 3.75 -3.88
C THR A 693 -3.55 2.83 -2.66
N SER A 694 -4.53 1.95 -2.42
CA SER A 694 -4.57 1.09 -1.23
C SER A 694 -3.42 0.09 -1.13
N VAL A 695 -2.89 -0.38 -2.27
CA VAL A 695 -1.76 -1.32 -2.32
C VAL A 695 -0.39 -0.64 -2.36
N CYS A 696 -0.34 0.70 -2.35
CA CYS A 696 0.89 1.44 -2.47
C CYS A 696 1.72 1.40 -1.18
N HIS A 697 2.82 0.65 -1.20
CA HIS A 697 3.78 0.60 -0.08
C HIS A 697 4.40 1.94 0.30
N GLN A 698 4.35 2.94 -0.59
CA GLN A 698 4.90 4.26 -0.31
C GLN A 698 3.80 5.25 0.10
N GLY A 699 2.55 4.82 0.21
CA GLY A 699 1.45 5.68 0.60
C GLY A 699 1.04 6.75 -0.44
N ILE A 700 1.53 6.62 -1.67
CA ILE A 700 1.27 7.56 -2.78
C ILE A 700 -0.19 7.43 -3.22
N ASP A 701 -0.86 8.56 -3.41
CA ASP A 701 -2.23 8.62 -3.94
C ASP A 701 -2.25 8.49 -5.47
N ILE A 702 -1.98 7.28 -5.95
CA ILE A 702 -1.85 6.96 -7.38
C ILE A 702 -3.17 7.20 -8.13
N MET A 703 -4.31 6.92 -7.51
CA MET A 703 -5.62 7.13 -8.11
C MET A 703 -5.82 8.58 -8.54
N ASN A 704 -5.30 9.55 -7.78
CA ASN A 704 -5.39 10.98 -8.09
C ASN A 704 -4.55 11.40 -9.32
N PHE A 705 -3.46 10.70 -9.59
CA PHE A 705 -2.74 10.89 -10.85
C PHE A 705 -3.52 10.24 -12.00
N ALA A 706 -3.99 9.01 -11.79
CA ALA A 706 -4.66 8.22 -12.80
C ALA A 706 -5.98 8.83 -13.28
N ASN A 707 -6.82 9.32 -12.38
CA ASN A 707 -8.11 9.93 -12.74
C ASN A 707 -7.94 11.27 -13.48
N LYS A 708 -6.82 11.96 -13.28
CA LYS A 708 -6.44 13.16 -14.04
C LYS A 708 -5.72 12.85 -15.35
N GLY A 709 -5.35 11.59 -15.61
CA GLY A 709 -4.51 11.22 -16.74
C GLY A 709 -3.09 11.78 -16.64
N LEU A 710 -2.64 12.16 -15.45
CA LEU A 710 -1.31 12.69 -15.24
C LEU A 710 -0.32 11.54 -14.99
N PRO A 711 0.91 11.63 -15.50
CA PRO A 711 1.97 10.71 -15.10
C PRO A 711 2.25 10.85 -13.60
N MET A 712 2.40 9.73 -12.91
CA MET A 712 2.82 9.75 -11.50
C MET A 712 4.29 10.15 -11.41
N GLU A 713 4.57 11.26 -10.73
CA GLU A 713 5.92 11.83 -10.60
C GLU A 713 6.46 11.87 -9.16
N ASP A 714 5.72 11.29 -8.20
CA ASP A 714 6.10 11.30 -6.79
C ASP A 714 7.46 10.60 -6.58
N PRO A 715 8.47 11.28 -6.00
CA PRO A 715 9.82 10.73 -5.84
C PRO A 715 9.90 9.55 -4.87
N GLU A 716 8.84 9.28 -4.09
CA GLU A 716 8.82 8.11 -3.21
C GLU A 716 8.71 6.79 -3.98
N CYS A 717 8.21 6.82 -5.21
CA CYS A 717 7.95 5.61 -5.99
C CYS A 717 9.19 4.70 -6.11
N VAL A 718 9.00 3.44 -5.73
CA VAL A 718 10.03 2.39 -5.75
C VAL A 718 9.82 1.36 -6.86
N ARG A 719 8.90 1.61 -7.80
CA ARG A 719 8.63 0.73 -8.96
C ARG A 719 8.42 -0.74 -8.55
N CYS A 720 7.56 -0.99 -7.55
CA CYS A 720 7.27 -2.32 -7.01
C CYS A 720 6.17 -3.09 -7.77
N SER A 721 5.68 -2.56 -8.89
CA SER A 721 4.53 -3.03 -9.69
C SER A 721 3.18 -3.21 -9.01
N ALA A 722 3.04 -3.15 -7.68
CA ALA A 722 1.77 -3.49 -7.02
C ALA A 722 0.55 -2.69 -7.52
N CYS A 723 0.71 -1.39 -7.77
CA CYS A 723 -0.39 -0.56 -8.27
C CYS A 723 -0.75 -0.90 -9.72
N VAL A 724 0.25 -1.20 -10.56
CA VAL A 724 0.07 -1.61 -11.95
C VAL A 724 -0.58 -3.00 -12.00
N GLN A 725 -0.08 -3.93 -11.20
CA GLN A 725 -0.55 -5.30 -11.15
C GLN A 725 -1.99 -5.40 -10.61
N SER A 726 -2.31 -4.65 -9.56
CA SER A 726 -3.62 -4.72 -8.91
C SER A 726 -4.67 -3.85 -9.61
N CYS A 727 -4.32 -3.15 -10.69
CA CYS A 727 -5.28 -2.33 -11.43
C CYS A 727 -6.24 -3.25 -12.20
N PRO A 728 -7.55 -3.27 -11.86
CA PRO A 728 -8.48 -4.21 -12.46
C PRO A 728 -8.79 -3.90 -13.93
N THR A 729 -8.53 -2.67 -14.38
CA THR A 729 -8.79 -2.19 -15.75
C THR A 729 -7.51 -1.92 -16.54
N GLY A 730 -6.33 -2.29 -16.01
CA GLY A 730 -5.07 -2.14 -16.74
C GLY A 730 -4.68 -0.70 -17.09
N VAL A 731 -5.07 0.30 -16.28
CA VAL A 731 -4.85 1.74 -16.54
C VAL A 731 -3.39 2.16 -16.52
N LEU A 732 -2.58 1.50 -15.69
CA LEU A 732 -1.26 1.98 -15.30
C LEU A 732 -0.17 1.20 -16.02
N SER A 733 0.83 1.91 -16.55
CA SER A 733 2.00 1.30 -17.18
C SER A 733 3.29 1.97 -16.76
N PHE A 734 4.36 1.18 -16.65
CA PHE A 734 5.70 1.71 -16.44
C PHE A 734 6.32 2.20 -17.74
N GLY A 735 7.02 3.32 -17.67
CA GLY A 735 7.78 3.82 -18.81
C GLY A 735 8.65 5.02 -18.44
N ARG A 736 9.17 5.69 -19.47
CA ARG A 736 9.96 6.90 -19.35
C ARG A 736 9.69 7.88 -20.48
N TYR A 737 10.07 9.13 -20.31
CA TYR A 737 10.17 10.08 -21.42
C TYR A 737 11.44 9.86 -22.26
N ASP A 738 11.31 9.93 -23.59
CA ASP A 738 12.44 10.04 -24.52
C ASP A 738 13.03 11.47 -24.52
N LYS A 739 13.80 11.85 -25.57
CA LYS A 739 14.34 13.22 -25.68
C LYS A 739 13.28 14.21 -26.15
N GLU A 740 12.28 13.75 -26.88
CA GLU A 740 11.17 14.50 -27.46
C GLU A 740 9.93 14.52 -26.54
N MET A 741 10.07 14.12 -25.27
CA MET A 741 9.00 14.06 -24.27
C MET A 741 7.84 13.10 -24.61
N ARG A 742 8.10 12.08 -25.43
CA ARG A 742 7.14 10.99 -25.70
C ARG A 742 7.31 9.84 -24.72
N PRO A 743 6.20 9.18 -24.32
CA PRO A 743 6.26 8.01 -23.44
C PRO A 743 6.83 6.79 -24.17
N VAL A 744 7.85 6.18 -23.57
CA VAL A 744 8.42 4.89 -23.97
C VAL A 744 8.15 3.89 -22.85
N TYR A 745 7.26 2.95 -23.11
CA TYR A 745 6.85 1.92 -22.15
C TYR A 745 7.92 0.85 -21.95
N ASP A 746 7.93 0.25 -20.76
CA ASP A 746 8.83 -0.86 -20.46
C ASP A 746 8.37 -2.15 -21.15
N LEU A 747 9.34 -2.93 -21.64
CA LEU A 747 9.08 -4.22 -22.29
C LEU A 747 8.55 -5.29 -21.32
N LEU A 748 8.91 -5.19 -20.04
CA LEU A 748 8.57 -6.19 -19.03
C LEU A 748 7.17 -5.92 -18.48
N ASN A 749 6.19 -6.71 -18.91
CA ASN A 749 4.80 -6.49 -18.55
C ASN A 749 4.56 -6.68 -17.04
N ALA A 750 4.01 -5.64 -16.41
CA ALA A 750 3.68 -5.60 -14.99
C ALA A 750 2.18 -5.73 -14.71
N SER A 751 1.32 -5.60 -15.72
CA SER A 751 -0.13 -5.64 -15.62
C SER A 751 -0.65 -6.96 -16.20
N PRO A 752 -1.29 -7.83 -15.39
CA PRO A 752 -1.92 -9.05 -15.89
C PRO A 752 -2.93 -8.76 -16.99
N VAL A 753 -3.64 -7.65 -16.85
CA VAL A 753 -4.65 -7.18 -17.80
C VAL A 753 -4.03 -6.83 -19.15
N GLN A 754 -3.02 -5.95 -19.16
CA GLN A 754 -2.36 -5.54 -20.41
C GLN A 754 -1.60 -6.71 -21.04
N LYS A 755 -1.14 -7.68 -20.25
CA LYS A 755 -0.54 -8.90 -20.77
C LYS A 755 -1.55 -9.69 -21.59
N ASN A 756 -2.74 -9.92 -21.05
CA ASN A 756 -3.81 -10.63 -21.75
C ASN A 756 -4.30 -9.86 -22.99
N GLU A 757 -4.32 -8.52 -22.95
CA GLU A 757 -4.65 -7.69 -24.12
C GLU A 757 -3.60 -7.84 -25.23
N ASN A 758 -2.30 -7.81 -24.89
CA ASN A 758 -1.21 -7.93 -25.85
C ASN A 758 -1.04 -9.36 -26.41
N ASP A 759 -1.32 -10.40 -25.63
CA ASP A 759 -1.23 -11.80 -26.10
C ASP A 759 -2.32 -12.11 -27.17
N LYS A 760 -3.31 -11.23 -27.34
CA LYS A 760 -4.40 -11.34 -28.32
C LYS A 760 -4.20 -10.51 -29.59
N SER A 761 -3.30 -9.52 -29.55
CA SER A 761 -2.94 -8.65 -30.69
C SER A 761 -1.78 -9.22 -31.47
#